data_AF-A0A3N1Y572-F1
#
_entry.id   AF-A0A3N1Y572-F1
#
_cell.length_a   1.000
_cell.length_b   1.000
_cell.length_c   1.000
_cell.angle_alpha   90.00
_cell.angle_beta   90.00
_cell.angle_gamma   90.00
#
_symmetry.space_group_name_H-M   'P 1'
#
loop_
_entity.id
_entity.type
_entity.pdbx_description
1 polymer ?
#
loop_
_entity_poly.entity_id
_entity_poly.type
_entity_poly.pdbx_seq_one_letter_code
_entity_poly.pdbx_strand_id
1 'polypeptide(L)'
;MSSAPSFDPAARNDMSSDSRFRFAAVFATFNVARFLPDLLRSLEQQTYPIEEVQLVFVDDGSTDDSFAILSEWASRRSGHVTVVRQDNAWVAAARNAGLQLVDAEWVTFADPDDVLDHRYFAEVDKFVELYGNGPVSLLATHQMRLLETGELKNTHPLRKKFSKGSRVVDLRLEPFIQLAVNSSFFRVDAVRRRALAFDGRVRPVFEDAHFIGKYLLETDSHHLGVLASAKYHYRVRGDGTSLMESHHDKAGKYTDVVEYGLLDLAERAAAIGPLPRWLENTLLYDLFWYFKNERAIESRTALAPPEVFDRFHELVGRVRALISDEAVRVFDIMGVEAAVRRAVLMGYTGSSEHADLVRLTRVDETSQQVRISYWFTGSQPMEQWVVDGRDVAPLHETIQDYVFYGHAVLRQRHVWLTRGIRTNVFLGGAPVPFGTDAVAEPELELTSRQLHPVIINQRARFPKAWDGLDRPAVRWALSAMRRSLASALGKQQRADLALALRARSRPIRSRFADAWVFMDRDNQANDNAEHLYRWVRRNRPEINAWFVLTESSPDWARLEAEGFRLVPYGTPTWRALLLHAAHLASSHIDAYVVQPLDAARYGPPRYRFTWLQHGVTNYDISRWINPKPVEALVVVTPQEQAAIAGPGPYSFSDREVVLTGFPRHDELLRKRRAVIEADRDAILIMPTWRKKLSGRQLRGTNTREKNPQFLESEYARSWIELLSSAALRELAVREGKRIVFMPHPNLEPYLADFDLPGAIEVVGYAETNVQDVLAHGAVMVTDYSSIAFEAAFLDMPLVYFQFDDATFFDGTHVGRRGYFDYERDGYGPVARRAADVTNALEEIAEDGFRSGELFMKRAAESFITRDELNCQRVFEAMLALDSGRRLAEPVQNELGLSDA
;
A
#
# COMPACT_ATOMS: atom_id res chain seq x y z
N MET A 1 -49.16 54.83 22.24
CA MET A 1 -48.32 55.94 21.73
C MET A 1 -47.16 56.15 22.70
N SER A 2 -45.98 55.65 22.35
CA SER A 2 -44.69 56.25 22.68
C SER A 2 -43.63 55.54 21.83
N SER A 3 -42.77 56.34 21.21
CA SER A 3 -41.96 56.08 20.03
C SER A 3 -40.69 55.27 20.28
N ALA A 4 -40.34 54.42 19.31
CA ALA A 4 -39.04 53.79 19.16
C ALA A 4 -37.92 54.82 18.91
N PRO A 5 -36.67 54.61 19.36
CA PRO A 5 -35.55 55.44 18.99
C PRO A 5 -34.98 55.03 17.62
N SER A 6 -34.64 56.05 16.84
CA SER A 6 -34.12 56.00 15.47
C SER A 6 -32.70 55.41 15.39
N PHE A 7 -32.49 54.53 14.41
CA PHE A 7 -31.17 54.10 13.95
C PHE A 7 -30.50 55.24 13.16
N ASP A 8 -29.32 55.68 13.61
CA ASP A 8 -28.43 56.58 12.85
C ASP A 8 -27.40 55.73 12.07
N PRO A 9 -27.38 55.76 10.72
CA PRO A 9 -26.45 54.96 9.92
C PRO A 9 -25.02 55.53 9.83
N ALA A 10 -24.69 56.63 10.52
CA ALA A 10 -23.43 57.34 10.36
C ALA A 10 -22.33 57.07 11.42
N ALA A 11 -22.52 56.11 12.34
CA ALA A 11 -21.47 55.69 13.28
C ALA A 11 -20.60 54.57 12.70
N ARG A 12 -19.77 54.90 11.69
CA ARG A 12 -18.57 54.10 11.34
C ARG A 12 -17.34 54.84 11.83
N ASN A 13 -16.39 54.07 12.38
CA ASN A 13 -15.11 54.44 13.00
C ASN A 13 -15.22 54.96 14.43
N ASP A 14 -15.05 54.07 15.41
CA ASP A 14 -13.91 54.10 16.34
C ASP A 14 -14.05 52.97 17.38
N MET A 15 -13.46 51.81 17.10
CA MET A 15 -13.08 50.81 18.10
C MET A 15 -11.83 50.11 17.57
N SER A 16 -10.72 50.86 17.48
CA SER A 16 -9.39 50.25 17.44
C SER A 16 -8.72 50.41 18.80
N SER A 17 -8.06 49.33 19.24
CA SER A 17 -6.97 49.26 20.23
C SER A 17 -7.30 49.45 21.72
N ASP A 18 -7.79 48.41 22.39
CA ASP A 18 -7.54 48.24 23.84
C ASP A 18 -6.85 46.91 24.18
N SER A 19 -6.39 46.16 23.16
CA SER A 19 -5.56 44.96 23.35
C SER A 19 -4.15 45.37 23.69
N ARG A 20 -3.58 44.82 24.77
CA ARG A 20 -2.21 45.14 25.19
C ARG A 20 -1.13 44.70 24.21
N PHE A 21 -1.36 43.61 23.49
CA PHE A 21 -0.37 43.01 22.58
C PHE A 21 -0.88 42.97 21.13
N ARG A 22 0.04 42.98 20.17
CA ARG A 22 -0.31 42.79 18.76
C ARG A 22 -0.54 41.31 18.44
N PHE A 23 0.32 40.44 18.99
CA PHE A 23 0.26 39.00 18.79
C PHE A 23 0.24 38.27 20.12
N ALA A 24 -0.48 37.15 20.18
CA ALA A 24 -0.39 36.14 21.22
C ALA A 24 -0.05 34.78 20.61
N ALA A 25 0.74 33.98 21.32
CA ALA A 25 0.97 32.57 21.03
C ALA A 25 0.58 31.73 22.25
N VAL A 26 -0.36 30.81 22.05
CA VAL A 26 -0.83 29.88 23.08
C VAL A 26 -0.19 28.51 22.83
N PHE A 27 0.44 27.94 23.87
CA PHE A 27 1.12 26.65 23.84
C PHE A 27 0.47 25.68 24.83
N ALA A 28 -0.16 24.62 24.32
CA ALA A 28 -0.66 23.52 25.15
C ALA A 28 0.47 22.52 25.42
N THR A 29 0.88 22.38 26.67
CA THR A 29 2.10 21.68 27.10
C THR A 29 1.76 20.42 27.89
N PHE A 30 2.25 19.27 27.44
CA PHE A 30 2.14 18.00 28.16
C PHE A 30 3.34 17.10 27.87
N ASN A 31 4.19 16.87 28.86
CA ASN A 31 5.34 15.96 28.78
C ASN A 31 6.30 16.22 27.59
N VAL A 32 6.78 17.46 27.47
CA VAL A 32 7.62 17.93 26.35
C VAL A 32 8.95 18.54 26.82
N ALA A 33 9.40 18.26 28.06
CA ALA A 33 10.58 18.89 28.66
C ALA A 33 11.82 18.82 27.75
N ARG A 34 12.00 17.70 27.03
CA ARG A 34 13.12 17.49 26.10
C ARG A 34 13.15 18.46 24.91
N PHE A 35 12.02 19.06 24.53
CA PHE A 35 11.92 19.94 23.36
C PHE A 35 11.91 21.43 23.72
N LEU A 36 11.52 21.78 24.95
CA LEU A 36 11.42 23.16 25.41
C LEU A 36 12.70 23.98 25.19
N PRO A 37 13.93 23.47 25.41
CA PRO A 37 15.14 24.27 25.18
C PRO A 37 15.26 24.83 23.75
N ASP A 38 14.87 24.06 22.74
CA ASP A 38 14.91 24.51 21.34
C ASP A 38 13.80 25.52 21.04
N LEU A 39 12.59 25.28 21.55
CA LEU A 39 11.47 26.22 21.42
C LEU A 39 11.82 27.57 22.05
N LEU A 40 12.22 27.58 23.33
CA LEU A 40 12.52 28.81 24.06
C LEU A 40 13.66 29.59 23.42
N ARG A 41 14.72 28.90 22.96
CA ARG A 41 15.80 29.53 22.19
C ARG A 41 15.27 30.16 20.90
N SER A 42 14.34 29.51 20.20
CA SER A 42 13.77 30.05 18.96
C SER A 42 12.90 31.30 19.16
N LEU A 43 12.25 31.42 20.32
CA LEU A 43 11.50 32.60 20.72
C LEU A 43 12.44 33.76 21.08
N GLU A 44 13.54 33.48 21.79
CA GLU A 44 14.57 34.48 22.11
C GLU A 44 15.35 34.98 20.89
N GLN A 45 15.40 34.19 19.83
CA GLN A 45 16.08 34.53 18.57
C GLN A 45 15.19 35.28 17.57
N GLN A 46 13.96 35.64 17.94
CA GLN A 46 13.08 36.40 17.04
C GLN A 46 13.69 37.77 16.70
N THR A 47 13.60 38.17 15.44
CA THR A 47 13.97 39.51 14.98
C THR A 47 12.87 40.54 15.26
N TYR A 48 11.65 40.08 15.54
CA TYR A 48 10.57 40.89 16.08
C TYR A 48 10.74 40.99 17.62
N PRO A 49 10.48 42.15 18.26
CA PRO A 49 10.56 42.28 19.72
C PRO A 49 9.64 41.28 20.43
N ILE A 50 10.20 40.20 20.98
CA ILE A 50 9.42 39.10 21.55
C ILE A 50 8.64 39.53 22.79
N GLU A 51 9.09 40.58 23.48
CA GLU A 51 8.42 41.23 24.59
C GLU A 51 7.09 41.91 24.21
N GLU A 52 6.84 42.15 22.92
CA GLU A 52 5.56 42.63 22.37
C GLU A 52 4.61 41.50 21.96
N VAL A 53 5.04 40.24 22.12
CA VAL A 53 4.20 39.05 21.90
C VAL A 53 3.79 38.47 23.24
N GLN A 54 2.49 38.29 23.44
CA GLN A 54 2.00 37.56 24.61
C GLN A 54 2.23 36.06 24.43
N LEU A 55 3.01 35.46 25.32
CA LEU A 55 3.27 34.01 25.32
C LEU A 55 2.50 33.37 26.46
N VAL A 56 1.54 32.50 26.13
CA VAL A 56 0.69 31.82 27.10
C VAL A 56 0.95 30.32 27.04
N PHE A 57 1.58 29.77 28.07
CA PHE A 57 1.81 28.34 28.21
C PHE A 57 0.78 27.74 29.18
N VAL A 58 0.11 26.68 28.75
CA VAL A 58 -0.85 25.93 29.57
C VAL A 58 -0.31 24.52 29.76
N ASP A 59 0.19 24.22 30.96
CA ASP A 59 0.60 22.88 31.36
C ASP A 59 -0.63 22.01 31.67
N ASP A 60 -0.88 21.00 30.85
CA ASP A 60 -2.03 20.09 30.92
C ASP A 60 -1.71 18.87 31.80
N GLY A 61 -1.14 19.14 32.99
CA GLY A 61 -0.83 18.12 33.98
C GLY A 61 0.43 17.31 33.65
N SER A 62 1.52 17.95 33.19
CA SER A 62 2.77 17.24 32.91
C SER A 62 3.32 16.54 34.15
N THR A 63 3.92 15.37 33.93
CA THR A 63 4.61 14.54 34.92
C THR A 63 6.13 14.63 34.81
N ASP A 64 6.66 15.26 33.77
CA ASP A 64 8.08 15.57 33.59
C ASP A 64 8.41 17.01 34.04
N ASP A 65 9.63 17.47 33.73
CA ASP A 65 10.11 18.81 34.11
C ASP A 65 9.51 19.97 33.29
N SER A 66 8.51 19.74 32.43
CA SER A 66 7.98 20.77 31.52
C SER A 66 7.52 22.02 32.26
N PHE A 67 6.68 21.85 33.30
CA PHE A 67 6.16 22.97 34.08
C PHE A 67 7.26 23.74 34.81
N ALA A 68 8.27 23.05 35.34
CA ALA A 68 9.38 23.66 36.06
C ALA A 68 10.24 24.53 35.12
N ILE A 69 10.60 24.00 33.95
CA ILE A 69 11.37 24.72 32.93
C ILE A 69 10.63 25.99 32.48
N LEU A 70 9.33 25.88 32.17
CA LEU A 70 8.52 27.01 31.74
C LEU A 70 8.36 28.07 32.84
N SER A 71 8.11 27.64 34.08
CA SER A 71 7.95 28.54 35.22
C SER A 71 9.24 29.32 35.51
N GLU A 72 10.40 28.64 35.45
CA GLU A 72 11.70 29.30 35.61
C GLU A 72 11.91 30.35 34.50
N TRP A 73 11.66 29.98 33.24
CA TRP A 73 11.85 30.88 32.11
C TRP A 73 10.91 32.09 32.16
N ALA A 74 9.66 31.89 32.58
CA ALA A 74 8.64 32.92 32.74
C ALA A 74 8.90 33.87 33.92
N SER A 75 9.56 33.41 35.00
CA SER A 75 9.85 34.23 36.19
C SER A 75 10.63 35.51 35.87
N ARG A 76 11.43 35.49 34.79
CA ARG A 76 12.22 36.64 34.32
C ARG A 76 11.50 37.48 33.25
N ARG A 77 10.27 37.10 32.88
CA ARG A 77 9.53 37.61 31.71
C ARG A 77 8.02 37.79 31.96
N SER A 78 7.61 37.97 33.23
CA SER A 78 6.20 38.06 33.63
C SER A 78 5.41 39.21 32.98
N GLY A 79 6.09 40.16 32.33
CA GLY A 79 5.47 41.24 31.58
C GLY A 79 4.72 40.78 30.32
N HIS A 80 5.11 39.66 29.70
CA HIS A 80 4.51 39.15 28.46
C HIS A 80 4.41 37.61 28.41
N VAL A 81 4.95 36.90 29.41
CA VAL A 81 4.88 35.43 29.51
C VAL A 81 3.98 35.03 30.67
N THR A 82 2.99 34.19 30.39
CA THR A 82 2.08 33.58 31.37
C THR A 82 2.20 32.06 31.31
N VAL A 83 2.36 31.42 32.46
CA VAL A 83 2.36 29.95 32.58
C VAL A 83 1.27 29.58 33.58
N VAL A 84 0.31 28.77 33.13
CA VAL A 84 -0.76 28.23 33.98
C VAL A 84 -0.73 26.72 33.95
N ARG A 85 -1.22 26.11 35.04
CA ARG A 85 -1.32 24.65 35.17
C ARG A 85 -2.76 24.25 35.39
N GLN A 86 -3.15 23.16 34.75
CA GLN A 86 -4.45 22.50 34.94
C GLN A 86 -4.26 20.98 35.08
N ASP A 87 -5.31 20.30 35.52
CA ASP A 87 -5.38 18.84 35.46
C ASP A 87 -5.49 18.39 33.99
N ASN A 88 -4.91 17.23 33.66
CA ASN A 88 -4.88 16.72 32.30
C ASN A 88 -6.30 16.56 31.71
N ALA A 89 -6.62 17.41 30.74
CA ALA A 89 -7.93 17.51 30.12
C ALA A 89 -7.86 17.55 28.59
N TRP A 90 -6.75 17.10 28.00
CA TRP A 90 -6.47 17.07 26.56
C TRP A 90 -6.16 18.44 25.93
N VAL A 91 -5.48 18.41 24.77
CA VAL A 91 -4.95 19.61 24.09
C VAL A 91 -6.02 20.69 23.80
N ALA A 92 -7.24 20.28 23.47
CA ALA A 92 -8.35 21.19 23.21
C ALA A 92 -8.72 22.03 24.45
N ALA A 93 -8.76 21.41 25.64
CA ALA A 93 -9.05 22.10 26.88
C ALA A 93 -7.92 23.08 27.25
N ALA A 94 -6.67 22.66 27.11
CA ALA A 94 -5.51 23.50 27.36
C ALA A 94 -5.47 24.73 26.42
N ARG A 95 -5.73 24.55 25.12
CA ARG A 95 -5.84 25.67 24.15
C ARG A 95 -6.99 26.61 24.50
N ASN A 96 -8.15 26.08 24.91
CA ASN A 96 -9.29 26.90 25.34
C ASN A 96 -8.97 27.70 26.62
N ALA A 97 -8.31 27.09 27.61
CA ALA A 97 -7.88 27.79 28.82
C ALA A 97 -6.89 28.92 28.49
N GLY A 98 -5.92 28.66 27.61
CA GLY A 98 -4.98 29.68 27.14
C GLY A 98 -5.67 30.81 26.38
N LEU A 99 -6.67 30.49 25.55
CA LEU A 99 -7.45 31.47 24.80
C LEU A 99 -8.20 32.47 25.70
N GLN A 100 -8.63 32.05 26.90
CA GLN A 100 -9.27 32.97 27.87
C GLN A 100 -8.29 34.02 28.42
N LEU A 101 -6.99 33.74 28.40
CA LEU A 101 -5.93 34.62 28.90
C LEU A 101 -5.38 35.57 27.84
N VAL A 102 -5.73 35.37 26.57
CA VAL A 102 -5.21 36.16 25.44
C VAL A 102 -5.71 37.59 25.51
N ASP A 103 -4.80 38.56 25.45
CA ASP A 103 -5.04 40.00 25.40
C ASP A 103 -4.27 40.61 24.21
N ALA A 104 -4.57 40.12 23.00
CA ALA A 104 -3.90 40.52 21.78
C ALA A 104 -4.87 40.76 20.62
N GLU A 105 -4.41 41.38 19.53
CA GLU A 105 -5.21 41.49 18.30
C GLU A 105 -5.30 40.17 17.52
N TRP A 106 -4.18 39.45 17.44
CA TRP A 106 -4.06 38.17 16.73
C TRP A 106 -3.56 37.08 17.66
N VAL A 107 -4.07 35.85 17.50
CA VAL A 107 -3.62 34.67 18.25
C VAL A 107 -3.19 33.54 17.32
N THR A 108 -2.09 32.87 17.66
CA THR A 108 -1.67 31.57 17.09
C THR A 108 -1.62 30.50 18.20
N PHE A 109 -1.74 29.23 17.83
CA PHE A 109 -1.75 28.09 18.75
C PHE A 109 -0.56 27.16 18.46
N ALA A 110 0.65 27.59 18.79
CA ALA A 110 1.88 26.88 18.46
C ALA A 110 2.09 25.65 19.37
N ASP A 111 2.73 24.62 18.83
CA ASP A 111 3.01 23.39 19.58
C ASP A 111 4.35 23.52 20.33
N PRO A 112 4.45 23.02 21.57
CA PRO A 112 5.59 23.25 22.45
C PRO A 112 6.83 22.39 22.11
N ASP A 113 6.72 21.48 21.12
CA ASP A 113 7.81 20.65 20.62
C ASP A 113 8.39 21.11 19.27
N ASP A 114 7.81 22.17 18.71
CA ASP A 114 8.21 22.78 17.46
C ASP A 114 9.21 23.92 17.64
N VAL A 115 9.69 24.46 16.51
CA VAL A 115 10.63 25.57 16.46
C VAL A 115 10.08 26.65 15.54
N LEU A 116 10.23 27.92 15.90
CA LEU A 116 9.84 29.03 15.03
C LEU A 116 11.07 29.57 14.28
N ASP A 117 10.91 29.94 13.01
CA ASP A 117 11.98 30.65 12.30
C ASP A 117 12.25 32.00 12.97
N HIS A 118 13.51 32.43 13.03
CA HIS A 118 13.91 33.69 13.65
C HIS A 118 13.17 34.93 13.11
N ARG A 119 12.59 34.88 11.90
CA ARG A 119 11.80 36.00 11.33
C ARG A 119 10.30 35.74 11.35
N TYR A 120 9.82 34.73 12.08
CA TYR A 120 8.43 34.27 12.02
C TYR A 120 7.44 35.41 12.33
N PHE A 121 7.56 36.03 13.51
CA PHE A 121 6.67 37.14 13.88
C PHE A 121 6.92 38.40 13.05
N ALA A 122 8.17 38.69 12.66
CA ALA A 122 8.48 39.86 11.83
C ALA A 122 7.84 39.78 10.43
N GLU A 123 7.80 38.60 9.83
CA GLU A 123 7.15 38.39 8.53
C GLU A 123 5.62 38.43 8.62
N VAL A 124 5.05 37.98 9.75
CA VAL A 124 3.61 38.11 10.05
C VAL A 124 3.24 39.57 10.26
N ASP A 125 4.00 40.28 11.08
CA ASP A 125 3.82 41.68 11.39
C ASP A 125 3.84 42.56 10.13
N LYS A 126 4.88 42.41 9.31
CA LYS A 126 4.97 43.05 7.99
C LYS A 126 3.73 42.81 7.14
N PHE A 127 3.17 41.59 7.16
CA PHE A 127 1.97 41.28 6.37
C PHE A 127 0.73 41.95 6.96
N VAL A 128 0.59 41.97 8.29
CA VAL A 128 -0.52 42.63 9.01
C VAL A 128 -0.47 44.14 8.80
N GLU A 129 0.71 44.77 8.75
CA GLU A 129 0.82 46.20 8.42
C GLU A 129 0.32 46.52 7.02
N LEU A 130 0.64 45.66 6.05
CA LEU A 130 0.25 45.86 4.65
C LEU A 130 -1.22 45.56 4.38
N TYR A 131 -1.80 44.56 5.05
CA TYR A 131 -3.11 44.00 4.68
C TYR A 131 -4.08 43.78 5.85
N GLY A 132 -3.63 43.95 7.09
CA GLY A 132 -4.39 43.61 8.30
C GLY A 132 -5.61 44.49 8.54
N ASN A 133 -5.59 45.75 8.08
CA ASN A 133 -6.77 46.64 8.12
C ASN A 133 -7.81 46.34 7.01
N GLY A 134 -7.50 45.38 6.13
CA GLY A 134 -8.40 44.90 5.07
C GLY A 134 -9.28 43.73 5.51
N PRO A 135 -9.89 43.00 4.56
CA PRO A 135 -10.84 41.92 4.85
C PRO A 135 -10.19 40.62 5.38
N VAL A 136 -8.89 40.63 5.69
CA VAL A 136 -8.13 39.43 6.08
C VAL A 136 -8.45 39.04 7.52
N SER A 137 -9.05 37.86 7.70
CA SER A 137 -9.43 37.36 9.02
C SER A 137 -8.52 36.24 9.55
N LEU A 138 -7.79 35.57 8.66
CA LEU A 138 -6.92 34.45 9.00
C LEU A 138 -5.62 34.53 8.21
N LEU A 139 -4.50 34.26 8.87
CA LEU A 139 -3.18 34.15 8.24
C LEU A 139 -2.70 32.71 8.31
N ALA A 140 -2.40 32.09 7.17
CA ALA A 140 -1.78 30.78 7.06
C ALA A 140 -0.27 30.94 6.81
N THR A 141 0.54 30.34 7.66
CA THR A 141 2.01 30.41 7.62
C THR A 141 2.62 29.12 7.09
N HIS A 142 3.85 29.21 6.60
CA HIS A 142 4.49 28.14 5.84
C HIS A 142 5.12 27.09 6.75
N GLN A 143 4.37 26.03 7.02
CA GLN A 143 4.86 24.88 7.76
C GLN A 143 5.93 24.10 6.97
N MET A 144 7.12 23.97 7.55
CA MET A 144 8.23 23.17 7.04
C MET A 144 8.54 22.05 8.04
N ARG A 145 8.92 20.86 7.54
CA ARG A 145 9.22 19.70 8.41
C ARG A 145 10.67 19.74 8.88
N LEU A 146 10.90 19.76 10.18
CA LEU A 146 12.19 19.57 10.82
C LEU A 146 12.37 18.08 11.16
N LEU A 147 13.30 17.43 10.47
CA LEU A 147 13.62 16.02 10.72
C LEU A 147 14.51 15.87 11.96
N GLU A 148 14.56 14.67 12.55
CA GLU A 148 15.46 14.36 13.68
C GLU A 148 16.94 14.62 13.37
N THR A 149 17.33 14.56 12.09
CA THR A 149 18.69 14.91 11.63
C THR A 149 19.01 16.41 11.74
N GLY A 150 18.02 17.24 12.11
CA GLY A 150 18.10 18.70 12.05
C GLY A 150 17.83 19.28 10.65
N GLU A 151 17.58 18.44 9.65
CA GLU A 151 17.33 18.88 8.27
C GLU A 151 15.89 19.43 8.11
N LEU A 152 15.77 20.63 7.55
CA LEU A 152 14.48 21.23 7.19
C LEU A 152 14.05 20.85 5.77
N LYS A 153 12.84 20.28 5.62
CA LYS A 153 12.25 19.89 4.34
C LYS A 153 10.89 20.52 4.08
N ASN A 154 10.74 21.08 2.88
CA ASN A 154 9.44 21.52 2.37
C ASN A 154 8.73 20.39 1.62
N THR A 155 8.24 19.40 2.37
CA THR A 155 7.58 18.19 1.82
C THR A 155 6.12 18.06 2.21
N HIS A 156 5.55 19.04 2.95
CA HIS A 156 4.15 18.99 3.36
C HIS A 156 3.20 18.87 2.14
N PRO A 157 2.15 18.03 2.18
CA PRO A 157 1.23 17.86 1.04
C PRO A 157 0.56 19.17 0.60
N LEU A 158 0.18 20.01 1.57
CA LEU A 158 -0.49 21.29 1.33
C LEU A 158 0.46 22.46 1.02
N ARG A 159 1.78 22.22 0.83
CA ARG A 159 2.77 23.29 0.59
C ARG A 159 2.50 24.13 -0.67
N LYS A 160 1.78 23.58 -1.65
CA LYS A 160 1.57 24.20 -2.97
C LYS A 160 0.94 25.59 -2.88
N LYS A 161 0.13 25.89 -1.86
CA LYS A 161 -0.46 27.21 -1.65
C LYS A 161 0.57 28.34 -1.48
N PHE A 162 1.76 28.02 -0.97
CA PHE A 162 2.86 28.97 -0.78
C PHE A 162 3.74 29.16 -2.04
N SER A 163 3.50 28.40 -3.13
CA SER A 163 4.33 28.43 -4.35
C SER A 163 4.35 29.79 -5.05
N LYS A 164 3.31 30.60 -4.86
CA LYS A 164 3.18 31.95 -5.44
C LYS A 164 3.65 33.07 -4.51
N GLY A 165 4.37 32.74 -3.43
CA GLY A 165 4.84 33.72 -2.44
C GLY A 165 3.74 34.19 -1.47
N SER A 166 4.08 35.19 -0.65
CA SER A 166 3.16 35.74 0.36
C SER A 166 2.13 36.69 -0.27
N ARG A 167 0.84 36.50 0.00
CA ARG A 167 -0.26 37.25 -0.64
C ARG A 167 -1.61 37.08 0.08
N VAL A 168 -2.57 37.95 -0.22
CA VAL A 168 -3.99 37.75 0.14
C VAL A 168 -4.66 36.87 -0.91
N VAL A 169 -5.54 35.97 -0.47
CA VAL A 169 -6.25 35.00 -1.31
C VAL A 169 -7.74 35.01 -0.99
N ASP A 170 -8.59 34.89 -2.00
CA ASP A 170 -10.01 34.63 -1.85
C ASP A 170 -10.28 33.12 -2.00
N LEU A 171 -10.79 32.47 -0.96
CA LEU A 171 -11.09 31.03 -0.94
C LEU A 171 -12.18 30.61 -1.94
N ARG A 172 -12.99 31.56 -2.45
CA ARG A 172 -13.96 31.28 -3.51
C ARG A 172 -13.29 31.10 -4.87
N LEU A 173 -12.12 31.71 -5.06
CA LEU A 173 -11.34 31.63 -6.30
C LEU A 173 -10.19 30.61 -6.20
N GLU A 174 -9.60 30.46 -5.01
CA GLU A 174 -8.50 29.53 -4.74
C GLU A 174 -8.82 28.72 -3.46
N PRO A 175 -9.62 27.63 -3.57
CA PRO A 175 -10.17 26.88 -2.43
C PRO A 175 -9.13 25.93 -1.83
N PHE A 176 -8.00 26.47 -1.37
CA PHE A 176 -6.98 25.70 -0.68
C PHE A 176 -7.42 25.32 0.74
N ILE A 177 -6.77 24.30 1.31
CA ILE A 177 -7.06 23.78 2.63
C ILE A 177 -6.04 24.34 3.64
N GLN A 178 -6.49 24.77 4.82
CA GLN A 178 -5.68 25.03 6.01
C GLN A 178 -6.20 24.16 7.15
N LEU A 179 -5.35 23.27 7.69
CA LEU A 179 -5.75 22.26 8.67
C LEU A 179 -5.14 22.43 10.05
N ALA A 180 -4.14 23.31 10.20
CA ALA A 180 -3.28 23.32 11.37
C ALA A 180 -3.29 24.70 12.03
N VAL A 181 -3.69 24.76 13.30
CA VAL A 181 -3.78 26.02 14.04
C VAL A 181 -2.40 26.55 14.43
N ASN A 182 -1.42 25.66 14.60
CA ASN A 182 -0.03 26.01 14.91
C ASN A 182 0.65 26.86 13.86
N SER A 183 0.21 26.73 12.62
CA SER A 183 0.68 27.52 11.49
C SER A 183 -0.36 28.56 11.06
N SER A 184 -1.26 28.99 11.95
CA SER A 184 -2.31 29.97 11.63
C SER A 184 -2.44 31.08 12.67
N PHE A 185 -2.74 32.31 12.23
CA PHE A 185 -3.15 33.42 13.10
C PHE A 185 -4.62 33.79 12.89
N PHE A 186 -5.33 34.04 13.98
CA PHE A 186 -6.76 34.35 14.03
C PHE A 186 -7.00 35.70 14.71
N ARG A 187 -8.01 36.46 14.29
CA ARG A 187 -8.42 37.70 14.97
C ARG A 187 -9.10 37.35 16.30
N VAL A 188 -8.54 37.82 17.41
CA VAL A 188 -9.06 37.53 18.76
C VAL A 188 -10.48 38.06 18.94
N ASP A 189 -10.76 39.25 18.41
CA ASP A 189 -12.09 39.85 18.41
C ASP A 189 -13.14 38.97 17.72
N ALA A 190 -12.78 38.36 16.59
CA ALA A 190 -13.67 37.47 15.86
C ALA A 190 -13.92 36.17 16.64
N VAL A 191 -12.88 35.61 17.24
CA VAL A 191 -12.96 34.43 18.12
C VAL A 191 -13.90 34.70 19.31
N ARG A 192 -13.75 35.84 19.98
CA ARG A 192 -14.56 36.22 21.15
C ARG A 192 -16.02 36.51 20.80
N ARG A 193 -16.29 37.35 19.79
CA ARG A 193 -17.66 37.74 19.40
C ARG A 193 -18.52 36.55 18.97
N ARG A 194 -17.90 35.48 18.49
CA ARG A 194 -18.56 34.25 18.06
C ARG A 194 -18.47 33.11 19.07
N ALA A 195 -17.84 33.35 20.23
CA ALA A 195 -17.61 32.34 21.27
C ALA A 195 -16.97 31.04 20.71
N LEU A 196 -16.01 31.19 19.80
CA LEU A 196 -15.31 30.07 19.17
C LEU A 196 -14.37 29.39 20.17
N ALA A 197 -14.45 28.06 20.24
CA ALA A 197 -13.63 27.22 21.09
C ALA A 197 -13.29 25.90 20.39
N PHE A 198 -12.19 25.25 20.80
CA PHE A 198 -11.88 23.88 20.42
C PHE A 198 -12.89 22.93 21.05
N ASP A 199 -13.38 21.95 20.28
CA ASP A 199 -14.33 20.95 20.77
C ASP A 199 -13.56 19.71 21.24
N GLY A 200 -13.54 19.46 22.55
CA GLY A 200 -12.82 18.33 23.14
C GLY A 200 -13.38 16.95 22.76
N ARG A 201 -14.55 16.89 22.12
CA ARG A 201 -15.09 15.66 21.56
C ARG A 201 -14.41 15.28 20.25
N VAL A 202 -13.90 16.24 19.48
CA VAL A 202 -13.21 15.97 18.20
C VAL A 202 -11.81 15.45 18.52
N ARG A 203 -11.68 14.14 18.60
CA ARG A 203 -10.44 13.46 19.00
C ARG A 203 -10.36 12.09 18.32
N PRO A 204 -9.17 11.57 18.05
CA PRO A 204 -7.85 12.05 18.49
C PRO A 204 -7.17 13.05 17.54
N VAL A 205 -7.82 13.41 16.43
CA VAL A 205 -7.31 14.30 15.39
C VAL A 205 -8.44 15.16 14.83
N PHE A 206 -8.10 16.12 13.95
CA PHE A 206 -9.01 17.01 13.22
C PHE A 206 -9.59 18.17 14.05
N GLU A 207 -9.27 18.29 15.33
CA GLU A 207 -9.68 19.40 16.20
C GLU A 207 -9.21 20.77 15.68
N ASP A 208 -8.00 20.81 15.10
CA ASP A 208 -7.44 22.01 14.47
C ASP A 208 -8.26 22.46 13.26
N ALA A 209 -8.52 21.52 12.35
CA ALA A 209 -9.27 21.75 11.14
C ALA A 209 -10.74 22.11 11.46
N HIS A 210 -11.31 21.50 12.50
CA HIS A 210 -12.62 21.84 13.05
C HIS A 210 -12.67 23.29 13.54
N PHE A 211 -11.69 23.72 14.34
CA PHE A 211 -11.62 25.11 14.82
C PHE A 211 -11.49 26.11 13.65
N ILE A 212 -10.59 25.84 12.69
CA ILE A 212 -10.41 26.69 11.50
C ILE A 212 -11.69 26.74 10.65
N GLY A 213 -12.33 25.58 10.44
CA GLY A 213 -13.58 25.49 9.68
C GLY A 213 -14.70 26.32 10.31
N LYS A 214 -14.92 26.18 11.62
CA LYS A 214 -15.89 26.99 12.37
C LYS A 214 -15.56 28.47 12.28
N TYR A 215 -14.28 28.84 12.46
CA TYR A 215 -13.85 30.23 12.35
C TYR A 215 -14.20 30.84 10.98
N LEU A 216 -13.87 30.16 9.89
CA LEU A 216 -14.15 30.66 8.54
C LEU A 216 -15.65 30.72 8.22
N LEU A 217 -16.43 29.72 8.66
CA LEU A 217 -17.88 29.69 8.47
C LEU A 217 -18.59 30.79 9.27
N GLU A 218 -18.28 30.91 10.56
CA GLU A 218 -19.01 31.83 11.45
C GLU A 218 -18.61 33.29 11.22
N THR A 219 -17.39 33.56 10.75
CA THR A 219 -16.97 34.92 10.36
C THR A 219 -17.41 35.32 8.95
N ASP A 220 -17.96 34.38 8.17
CA ASP A 220 -18.22 34.54 6.73
C ASP A 220 -16.99 35.08 5.98
N SER A 221 -15.80 34.61 6.38
CA SER A 221 -14.56 35.13 5.82
C SER A 221 -14.08 34.29 4.65
N HIS A 222 -13.74 34.99 3.58
CA HIS A 222 -13.19 34.36 2.38
C HIS A 222 -11.77 34.85 2.07
N HIS A 223 -11.28 35.90 2.73
CA HIS A 223 -9.97 36.49 2.48
C HIS A 223 -8.94 36.03 3.52
N LEU A 224 -7.93 35.30 3.05
CA LEU A 224 -6.86 34.75 3.88
C LEU A 224 -5.51 35.33 3.46
N GLY A 225 -4.66 35.62 4.44
CA GLY A 225 -3.24 35.86 4.19
C GLY A 225 -2.51 34.52 4.05
N VAL A 226 -1.86 34.26 2.94
CA VAL A 226 -0.96 33.12 2.77
C VAL A 226 0.46 33.66 2.85
N LEU A 227 1.23 33.27 3.87
CA LEU A 227 2.55 33.84 4.15
C LEU A 227 3.64 32.79 3.89
N ALA A 228 4.19 32.78 2.68
CA ALA A 228 5.28 31.88 2.30
C ALA A 228 6.60 32.20 3.02
N SER A 229 6.77 33.45 3.48
CA SER A 229 7.97 33.95 4.16
C SER A 229 7.98 33.67 5.66
N ALA A 230 6.81 33.57 6.32
CA ALA A 230 6.69 33.20 7.71
C ALA A 230 6.79 31.67 7.84
N LYS A 231 7.96 31.15 8.23
CA LYS A 231 8.24 29.72 8.29
C LYS A 231 8.04 29.15 9.70
N TYR A 232 7.21 28.13 9.80
CA TYR A 232 6.97 27.39 11.04
C TYR A 232 7.67 26.03 10.93
N HIS A 233 8.61 25.70 11.83
CA HIS A 233 9.38 24.46 11.76
C HIS A 233 8.72 23.37 12.61
N TYR A 234 7.87 22.57 11.96
CA TYR A 234 7.16 21.45 12.55
C TYR A 234 8.08 20.23 12.72
N ARG A 235 8.30 19.78 13.94
CA ARG A 235 9.20 18.69 14.28
C ARG A 235 8.57 17.33 14.01
N VAL A 236 9.26 16.50 13.23
CA VAL A 236 8.88 15.10 13.01
C VAL A 236 9.61 14.23 14.02
N ARG A 237 8.85 13.55 14.89
CA ARG A 237 9.36 12.60 15.89
C ARG A 237 9.50 11.21 15.25
N GLY A 238 10.58 10.49 15.52
CA GLY A 238 10.83 9.13 15.02
C GLY A 238 10.50 8.02 16.03
N ASP A 239 10.13 8.39 17.26
CA ASP A 239 9.79 7.47 18.36
C ASP A 239 8.33 6.98 18.34
N GLY A 240 7.54 7.36 17.33
CA GLY A 240 6.14 6.95 17.20
C GLY A 240 5.18 7.54 18.23
N THR A 241 5.65 8.43 19.12
CA THR A 241 4.83 9.07 20.16
C THR A 241 3.92 10.18 19.63
N SER A 242 4.02 10.50 18.33
CA SER A 242 3.17 11.50 17.70
C SER A 242 1.71 11.02 17.70
N LEU A 243 0.79 11.89 18.14
CA LEU A 243 -0.65 11.63 18.04
C LEU A 243 -1.06 11.35 16.59
N MET A 244 -0.40 11.98 15.62
CA MET A 244 -0.63 11.76 14.18
C MET A 244 -0.20 10.38 13.69
N GLU A 245 0.57 9.62 14.47
CA GLU A 245 1.06 8.28 14.11
C GLU A 245 0.40 7.16 14.92
N SER A 246 -0.13 7.46 16.12
CA SER A 246 -0.56 6.49 17.15
C SER A 246 -2.09 6.45 17.40
N HIS A 247 -2.90 6.67 16.35
CA HIS A 247 -4.35 6.83 16.51
C HIS A 247 -5.24 5.94 15.64
N HIS A 248 -4.66 5.02 14.87
CA HIS A 248 -5.42 4.17 13.95
C HIS A 248 -6.21 3.05 14.66
N ASP A 249 -5.86 2.73 15.90
CA ASP A 249 -6.52 1.79 16.80
C ASP A 249 -7.62 2.42 17.66
N LYS A 250 -7.74 3.76 17.64
CA LYS A 250 -8.69 4.49 18.49
C LYS A 250 -10.06 4.59 17.85
N ALA A 251 -11.08 4.03 18.51
CA ALA A 251 -12.49 4.10 18.11
C ALA A 251 -12.98 5.52 17.76
N GLY A 252 -12.59 6.53 18.55
CA GLY A 252 -12.97 7.94 18.33
C GLY A 252 -12.55 8.49 16.97
N LYS A 253 -11.47 7.98 16.37
CA LYS A 253 -11.07 8.35 15.00
C LYS A 253 -12.19 8.08 13.98
N TYR A 254 -12.88 6.96 14.14
CA TYR A 254 -13.89 6.49 13.18
C TYR A 254 -15.31 6.93 13.56
N THR A 255 -15.48 7.53 14.73
CA THR A 255 -16.78 7.94 15.27
C THR A 255 -16.74 9.42 15.60
N ASP A 256 -16.14 9.79 16.73
CA ASP A 256 -16.05 11.15 17.24
C ASP A 256 -15.54 12.18 16.21
N VAL A 257 -14.46 11.86 15.47
CA VAL A 257 -13.91 12.77 14.44
C VAL A 257 -14.89 13.00 13.29
N VAL A 258 -15.58 11.93 12.85
CA VAL A 258 -16.52 12.02 11.73
C VAL A 258 -17.79 12.73 12.18
N GLU A 259 -18.29 12.42 13.37
CA GLU A 259 -19.53 12.97 13.91
C GLU A 259 -19.39 14.41 14.41
N TYR A 260 -18.49 14.67 15.35
CA TYR A 260 -18.34 15.99 15.96
C TYR A 260 -17.41 16.91 15.17
N GLY A 261 -16.61 16.36 14.25
CA GLY A 261 -15.70 17.11 13.39
C GLY A 261 -16.27 17.35 11.99
N LEU A 262 -16.20 16.33 11.14
CA LEU A 262 -16.56 16.45 9.71
C LEU A 262 -18.04 16.80 9.50
N LEU A 263 -18.92 16.06 10.17
CA LEU A 263 -20.36 16.21 10.01
C LEU A 263 -20.88 17.51 10.64
N ASP A 264 -20.39 17.89 11.83
CA ASP A 264 -20.73 19.18 12.43
C ASP A 264 -20.37 20.35 11.50
N LEU A 265 -19.18 20.37 10.88
CA LEU A 265 -18.83 21.42 9.91
C LEU A 265 -19.74 21.42 8.68
N ALA A 266 -20.04 20.24 8.15
CA ALA A 266 -20.90 20.09 6.98
C ALA A 266 -22.33 20.58 7.28
N GLU A 267 -22.90 20.18 8.42
CA GLU A 267 -24.26 20.57 8.86
C GLU A 267 -24.34 22.07 9.16
N ARG A 268 -23.32 22.66 9.81
CA ARG A 268 -23.24 24.12 10.04
C ARG A 268 -23.25 24.90 8.74
N ALA A 269 -22.43 24.49 7.76
CA ALA A 269 -22.39 25.13 6.47
C ALA A 269 -23.75 24.99 5.74
N ALA A 270 -24.29 23.76 5.71
CA ALA A 270 -25.58 23.45 5.09
C ALA A 270 -26.75 24.26 5.66
N ALA A 271 -26.72 24.58 6.96
CA ALA A 271 -27.73 25.42 7.61
C ALA A 271 -27.73 26.87 7.11
N ILE A 272 -26.60 27.35 6.57
CA ILE A 272 -26.44 28.71 6.04
C ILE A 272 -26.64 28.73 4.51
N GLY A 273 -26.21 27.66 3.83
CA GLY A 273 -26.33 27.52 2.38
C GLY A 273 -25.52 26.32 1.84
N PRO A 274 -25.31 26.22 0.52
CA PRO A 274 -24.46 25.19 -0.05
C PRO A 274 -23.03 25.23 0.53
N LEU A 275 -22.43 24.07 0.74
CA LEU A 275 -21.06 24.01 1.26
C LEU A 275 -20.10 24.74 0.30
N PRO A 276 -19.25 25.65 0.80
CA PRO A 276 -18.26 26.30 -0.04
C PRO A 276 -17.17 25.30 -0.44
N ARG A 277 -16.61 25.45 -1.65
CA ARG A 277 -15.64 24.50 -2.22
C ARG A 277 -14.41 24.25 -1.33
N TRP A 278 -13.93 25.25 -0.61
CA TRP A 278 -12.80 25.08 0.31
C TRP A 278 -13.14 24.12 1.47
N LEU A 279 -14.39 24.13 1.93
CA LEU A 279 -14.86 23.24 3.00
C LEU A 279 -15.05 21.82 2.45
N GLU A 280 -15.68 21.67 1.29
CA GLU A 280 -15.79 20.35 0.64
C GLU A 280 -14.40 19.72 0.42
N ASN A 281 -13.43 20.53 -0.04
CA ASN A 281 -12.04 20.08 -0.17
C ASN A 281 -11.44 19.66 1.18
N THR A 282 -11.74 20.39 2.27
CA THR A 282 -11.28 20.06 3.62
C THR A 282 -11.84 18.72 4.09
N LEU A 283 -13.15 18.52 3.97
CA LEU A 283 -13.84 17.28 4.34
C LEU A 283 -13.37 16.10 3.50
N LEU A 284 -13.26 16.28 2.17
CA LEU A 284 -12.79 15.24 1.25
C LEU A 284 -11.33 14.88 1.49
N TYR A 285 -10.48 15.85 1.83
CA TYR A 285 -9.08 15.57 2.14
C TYR A 285 -8.95 14.63 3.33
N ASP A 286 -9.70 14.87 4.40
CA ASP A 286 -9.69 14.02 5.59
C ASP A 286 -10.30 12.64 5.28
N LEU A 287 -11.50 12.59 4.66
CA LEU A 287 -12.15 11.34 4.26
C LEU A 287 -11.27 10.48 3.34
N PHE A 288 -10.63 11.06 2.33
CA PHE A 288 -9.80 10.30 1.40
C PHE A 288 -8.56 9.68 2.07
N TRP A 289 -8.06 10.24 3.17
CA TRP A 289 -7.00 9.60 3.94
C TRP A 289 -7.47 8.30 4.61
N TYR A 290 -8.71 8.20 5.10
CA TYR A 290 -9.26 6.94 5.61
C TYR A 290 -9.20 5.85 4.54
N PHE A 291 -9.73 6.12 3.35
CA PHE A 291 -9.78 5.15 2.26
C PHE A 291 -8.40 4.82 1.69
N LYS A 292 -7.51 5.81 1.60
CA LYS A 292 -6.15 5.61 1.08
C LYS A 292 -5.29 4.78 2.03
N ASN A 293 -5.37 5.03 3.34
CA ASN A 293 -4.67 4.24 4.35
C ASN A 293 -5.23 2.83 4.42
N GLU A 294 -6.54 2.68 4.24
CA GLU A 294 -7.16 1.36 4.11
C GLU A 294 -6.61 0.65 2.88
N ARG A 295 -6.52 1.27 1.70
CA ARG A 295 -6.00 0.66 0.46
C ARG A 295 -4.50 0.37 0.43
N ALA A 296 -3.74 0.82 1.42
CA ALA A 296 -2.31 0.56 1.46
C ALA A 296 -2.01 -0.95 1.58
N ILE A 297 -0.87 -1.38 1.02
CA ILE A 297 -0.38 -2.76 1.20
C ILE A 297 -0.19 -3.02 2.70
N GLU A 298 0.44 -2.07 3.39
CA GLU A 298 0.53 -2.01 4.85
C GLU A 298 -0.55 -1.06 5.35
N SER A 299 -1.65 -1.64 5.84
CA SER A 299 -2.80 -0.87 6.26
C SER A 299 -2.76 -0.68 7.77
N ARG A 300 -2.32 0.51 8.22
CA ARG A 300 -2.37 0.88 9.65
C ARG A 300 -3.78 0.84 10.21
N THR A 301 -4.79 0.96 9.35
CA THR A 301 -6.21 0.93 9.70
C THR A 301 -6.76 -0.47 9.89
N ALA A 302 -5.96 -1.53 9.65
CA ALA A 302 -6.34 -2.88 10.07
C ALA A 302 -6.39 -3.05 11.60
N LEU A 303 -5.75 -2.15 12.35
CA LEU A 303 -5.87 -2.04 13.81
C LEU A 303 -7.19 -1.38 14.26
N ALA A 304 -7.99 -0.87 13.32
CA ALA A 304 -9.23 -0.19 13.64
C ALA A 304 -10.22 -1.17 14.31
N PRO A 305 -10.86 -0.78 15.43
CA PRO A 305 -11.78 -1.67 16.14
C PRO A 305 -13.00 -2.03 15.26
N PRO A 306 -13.22 -3.31 14.89
CA PRO A 306 -14.28 -3.67 13.95
C PRO A 306 -15.69 -3.27 14.39
N GLU A 307 -15.94 -3.17 15.71
CA GLU A 307 -17.22 -2.79 16.29
C GLU A 307 -17.68 -1.36 15.93
N VAL A 308 -16.77 -0.50 15.46
CA VAL A 308 -17.13 0.88 15.06
C VAL A 308 -17.45 1.02 13.58
N PHE A 309 -17.25 -0.03 12.78
CA PHE A 309 -17.32 0.06 11.31
C PHE A 309 -18.71 0.45 10.80
N ASP A 310 -19.77 -0.14 11.36
CA ASP A 310 -21.14 0.20 10.97
C ASP A 310 -21.45 1.68 11.21
N ARG A 311 -21.06 2.18 12.39
CA ARG A 311 -21.23 3.61 12.74
C ARG A 311 -20.37 4.51 11.85
N PHE A 312 -19.15 4.10 11.53
CA PHE A 312 -18.28 4.83 10.60
C PHE A 312 -18.95 4.99 9.23
N HIS A 313 -19.49 3.91 8.65
CA HIS A 313 -20.17 3.96 7.34
C HIS A 313 -21.42 4.83 7.36
N GLU A 314 -22.23 4.75 8.42
CA GLU A 314 -23.38 5.62 8.62
C GLU A 314 -22.99 7.10 8.61
N LEU A 315 -21.97 7.46 9.42
CA LEU A 315 -21.49 8.83 9.53
C LEU A 315 -20.88 9.34 8.22
N VAL A 316 -20.07 8.53 7.54
CA VAL A 316 -19.52 8.87 6.23
C VAL A 316 -20.62 9.09 5.20
N GLY A 317 -21.68 8.27 5.22
CA GLY A 317 -22.87 8.46 4.37
C GLY A 317 -23.54 9.82 4.61
N ARG A 318 -23.72 10.22 5.87
CA ARG A 318 -24.27 11.53 6.23
C ARG A 318 -23.39 12.69 5.77
N VAL A 319 -22.08 12.60 5.97
CA VAL A 319 -21.13 13.62 5.48
C VAL A 319 -21.17 13.71 3.96
N ARG A 320 -21.14 12.57 3.26
CA ARG A 320 -21.16 12.52 1.80
C ARG A 320 -22.46 13.09 1.22
N ALA A 321 -23.61 12.89 1.87
CA ALA A 321 -24.88 13.47 1.42
C ALA A 321 -24.88 15.01 1.35
N LEU A 322 -23.97 15.67 2.08
CA LEU A 322 -23.82 17.13 2.10
C LEU A 322 -22.74 17.65 1.12
N ILE A 323 -21.86 16.78 0.61
CA ILE A 323 -20.80 17.14 -0.33
C ILE A 323 -21.30 16.99 -1.76
N SER A 324 -21.00 17.94 -2.64
CA SER A 324 -21.38 17.86 -4.06
C SER A 324 -20.59 16.81 -4.84
N ASP A 325 -21.25 16.15 -5.80
CA ASP A 325 -20.60 15.23 -6.74
C ASP A 325 -19.46 15.88 -7.52
N GLU A 326 -19.62 17.15 -7.87
CA GLU A 326 -18.60 17.92 -8.56
C GLU A 326 -17.33 18.02 -7.72
N ALA A 327 -17.44 18.27 -6.40
CA ALA A 327 -16.30 18.32 -5.49
C ALA A 327 -15.49 17.03 -5.56
N VAL A 328 -16.20 15.90 -5.44
CA VAL A 328 -15.60 14.58 -5.46
C VAL A 328 -14.94 14.30 -6.81
N ARG A 329 -15.46 14.80 -7.93
CA ARG A 329 -14.88 14.60 -9.28
C ARG A 329 -13.65 15.45 -9.54
N VAL A 330 -13.64 16.72 -9.13
CA VAL A 330 -12.56 17.66 -9.45
C VAL A 330 -11.45 17.72 -8.39
N PHE A 331 -11.65 17.11 -7.22
CA PHE A 331 -10.65 17.11 -6.15
C PHE A 331 -9.29 16.56 -6.64
N ASP A 332 -8.25 17.39 -6.58
CA ASP A 332 -6.91 17.12 -7.11
C ASP A 332 -5.76 17.48 -6.14
N ILE A 333 -6.11 17.81 -4.88
CA ILE A 333 -5.16 18.26 -3.86
C ILE A 333 -4.17 17.14 -3.46
N MET A 334 -4.65 15.90 -3.42
CA MET A 334 -3.83 14.69 -3.24
C MET A 334 -4.18 13.64 -4.29
N GLY A 335 -3.26 12.71 -4.54
CA GLY A 335 -3.54 11.55 -5.40
C GLY A 335 -4.57 10.63 -4.76
N VAL A 336 -5.71 10.47 -5.42
CA VAL A 336 -6.84 9.61 -5.04
C VAL A 336 -7.04 8.54 -6.12
N GLU A 337 -7.04 7.27 -5.72
CA GLU A 337 -7.30 6.14 -6.61
C GLU A 337 -8.71 6.25 -7.20
N ALA A 338 -8.89 5.86 -8.48
CA ALA A 338 -10.19 5.91 -9.14
C ALA A 338 -11.27 5.14 -8.38
N ALA A 339 -10.93 3.97 -7.82
CA ALA A 339 -11.86 3.16 -7.03
C ALA A 339 -12.31 3.87 -5.74
N VAL A 340 -11.41 4.56 -5.04
CA VAL A 340 -11.76 5.37 -3.85
C VAL A 340 -12.71 6.51 -4.24
N ARG A 341 -12.43 7.20 -5.34
CA ARG A 341 -13.31 8.27 -5.84
C ARG A 341 -14.70 7.72 -6.20
N ARG A 342 -14.77 6.55 -6.83
CA ARG A 342 -16.04 5.87 -7.17
C ARG A 342 -16.78 5.36 -5.94
N ALA A 343 -16.07 4.86 -4.93
CA ALA A 343 -16.67 4.44 -3.68
C ALA A 343 -17.36 5.61 -2.96
N VAL A 344 -16.74 6.79 -2.95
CA VAL A 344 -17.38 8.01 -2.41
C VAL A 344 -18.52 8.52 -3.31
N LEU A 345 -18.38 8.44 -4.64
CA LEU A 345 -19.42 8.90 -5.57
C LEU A 345 -20.69 8.03 -5.54
N MET A 346 -20.54 6.70 -5.50
CA MET A 346 -21.63 5.73 -5.69
C MET A 346 -21.90 4.91 -4.42
N GLY A 347 -20.85 4.51 -3.69
CA GLY A 347 -20.97 3.55 -2.58
C GLY A 347 -21.71 4.07 -1.35
N TYR A 348 -21.72 5.39 -1.16
CA TYR A 348 -22.37 6.05 -0.01
C TYR A 348 -23.66 6.81 -0.38
N THR A 349 -24.24 6.56 -1.56
CA THR A 349 -25.52 7.18 -1.95
C THR A 349 -26.73 6.45 -1.35
N GLY A 350 -26.55 5.21 -0.90
CA GLY A 350 -27.62 4.37 -0.35
C GLY A 350 -28.50 3.70 -1.42
N SER A 351 -28.22 3.90 -2.70
CA SER A 351 -28.91 3.26 -3.82
C SER A 351 -28.07 2.13 -4.44
N SER A 352 -28.74 1.08 -4.94
CA SER A 352 -28.11 0.13 -5.86
C SER A 352 -27.97 0.81 -7.21
N GLU A 353 -26.75 1.09 -7.59
CA GLU A 353 -26.40 1.85 -8.78
C GLU A 353 -25.40 1.06 -9.62
N HIS A 354 -25.41 1.30 -10.93
CA HIS A 354 -24.32 0.92 -11.81
C HIS A 354 -23.78 2.17 -12.51
N ALA A 355 -22.54 2.10 -12.99
CA ALA A 355 -21.97 3.19 -13.75
C ALA A 355 -22.76 3.45 -15.04
N ASP A 356 -22.87 4.71 -15.43
CA ASP A 356 -23.48 5.14 -16.69
C ASP A 356 -22.64 4.78 -17.93
N LEU A 357 -21.47 4.19 -17.74
CA LEU A 357 -20.59 3.75 -18.82
C LEU A 357 -19.87 2.46 -18.47
N VAL A 358 -19.57 1.69 -19.51
CA VAL A 358 -18.69 0.51 -19.48
C VAL A 358 -17.33 0.88 -20.07
N ARG A 359 -16.28 0.18 -19.64
CA ARG A 359 -14.89 0.43 -20.08
C ARG A 359 -14.33 -0.74 -20.83
N LEU A 360 -13.80 -0.49 -22.03
CA LEU A 360 -12.85 -1.39 -22.66
C LEU A 360 -11.51 -1.28 -21.91
N THR A 361 -11.15 -2.32 -21.16
CA THR A 361 -9.92 -2.35 -20.36
C THR A 361 -8.79 -3.09 -21.04
N ARG A 362 -9.09 -4.08 -21.89
CA ARG A 362 -8.08 -4.88 -22.59
C ARG A 362 -8.60 -5.41 -23.91
N VAL A 363 -7.71 -5.55 -24.88
CA VAL A 363 -7.94 -6.30 -26.12
C VAL A 363 -6.88 -7.40 -26.19
N ASP A 364 -7.29 -8.63 -26.41
CA ASP A 364 -6.42 -9.76 -26.73
C ASP A 364 -6.59 -10.10 -28.21
N GLU A 365 -5.55 -9.76 -28.99
CA GLU A 365 -5.53 -9.98 -30.42
C GLU A 365 -5.30 -11.45 -30.81
N THR A 366 -4.77 -12.25 -29.90
CA THR A 366 -4.47 -13.66 -30.18
C THR A 366 -5.73 -14.50 -30.04
N SER A 367 -6.41 -14.38 -28.89
CA SER A 367 -7.67 -15.08 -28.65
C SER A 367 -8.90 -14.39 -29.26
N GLN A 368 -8.71 -13.20 -29.85
CA GLN A 368 -9.79 -12.34 -30.36
C GLN A 368 -10.84 -12.06 -29.27
N GLN A 369 -10.38 -11.65 -28.09
CA GLN A 369 -11.22 -11.34 -26.95
C GLN A 369 -11.07 -9.88 -26.51
N VAL A 370 -12.11 -9.35 -25.87
CA VAL A 370 -12.09 -8.02 -25.25
C VAL A 370 -12.51 -8.12 -23.79
N ARG A 371 -11.85 -7.37 -22.92
CA ARG A 371 -12.23 -7.22 -21.52
C ARG A 371 -12.99 -5.93 -21.31
N ILE A 372 -14.21 -6.06 -20.80
CA ILE A 372 -15.07 -4.95 -20.42
C ILE A 372 -15.19 -4.93 -18.90
N SER A 373 -15.20 -3.73 -18.31
CA SER A 373 -15.52 -3.57 -16.89
C SER A 373 -16.44 -2.40 -16.60
N TYR A 374 -17.21 -2.51 -15.52
CA TYR A 374 -18.04 -1.42 -15.01
C TYR A 374 -18.16 -1.51 -13.48
N TRP A 375 -18.56 -0.40 -12.87
CA TRP A 375 -18.71 -0.27 -11.43
C TRP A 375 -20.17 -0.43 -11.04
N PHE A 376 -20.44 -1.04 -9.88
CA PHE A 376 -21.78 -1.12 -9.32
C PHE A 376 -21.77 -1.21 -7.79
N THR A 377 -22.93 -0.93 -7.18
CA THR A 377 -23.20 -1.04 -5.75
C THR A 377 -24.44 -1.90 -5.52
N GLY A 378 -24.51 -2.57 -4.37
CA GLY A 378 -25.62 -3.48 -4.08
C GLY A 378 -25.60 -4.71 -5.00
N SER A 379 -26.76 -5.06 -5.57
CA SER A 379 -26.89 -6.25 -6.41
C SER A 379 -26.31 -6.02 -7.80
N GLN A 380 -25.76 -7.07 -8.40
CA GLN A 380 -25.31 -7.02 -9.79
C GLN A 380 -26.51 -6.68 -10.68
N PRO A 381 -26.41 -5.68 -11.59
CA PRO A 381 -27.49 -5.37 -12.50
C PRO A 381 -27.72 -6.53 -13.47
N MET A 382 -28.93 -6.64 -14.01
CA MET A 382 -29.20 -7.56 -15.12
C MET A 382 -28.34 -7.16 -16.31
N GLU A 383 -27.52 -8.08 -16.81
CA GLU A 383 -26.60 -7.86 -17.93
C GLU A 383 -27.13 -8.49 -19.21
N GLN A 384 -27.00 -7.78 -20.33
CA GLN A 384 -27.12 -8.36 -21.66
C GLN A 384 -25.94 -7.90 -22.52
N TRP A 385 -25.26 -8.86 -23.15
CA TRP A 385 -24.09 -8.62 -23.98
C TRP A 385 -24.42 -9.00 -25.41
N VAL A 386 -24.48 -8.02 -26.32
CA VAL A 386 -24.83 -8.27 -27.71
C VAL A 386 -23.60 -8.05 -28.59
N VAL A 387 -23.14 -9.11 -29.25
CA VAL A 387 -22.00 -9.08 -30.17
C VAL A 387 -22.50 -9.42 -31.57
N ASP A 388 -22.29 -8.51 -32.52
CA ASP A 388 -22.72 -8.63 -33.92
C ASP A 388 -24.22 -9.00 -34.06
N GLY A 389 -25.05 -8.39 -33.20
CA GLY A 389 -26.50 -8.57 -33.17
C GLY A 389 -26.99 -9.85 -32.50
N ARG A 390 -26.11 -10.62 -31.84
CA ARG A 390 -26.47 -11.84 -31.10
C ARG A 390 -26.16 -11.68 -29.62
N ASP A 391 -27.07 -12.17 -28.79
CA ASP A 391 -26.82 -12.30 -27.36
C ASP A 391 -25.70 -13.32 -27.11
N VAL A 392 -24.74 -12.98 -26.26
CA VAL A 392 -23.59 -13.83 -25.93
C VAL A 392 -23.39 -13.89 -24.42
N ALA A 393 -23.02 -15.08 -23.94
CA ALA A 393 -22.57 -15.22 -22.57
C ALA A 393 -21.11 -14.74 -22.43
N PRO A 394 -20.73 -14.19 -21.26
CA PRO A 394 -19.33 -14.05 -20.86
C PRO A 394 -18.52 -15.32 -21.13
N LEU A 395 -17.32 -15.17 -21.70
CA LEU A 395 -16.36 -16.27 -21.83
C LEU A 395 -15.68 -16.57 -20.50
N HIS A 396 -15.34 -15.49 -19.80
CA HIS A 396 -14.69 -15.49 -18.50
C HIS A 396 -15.13 -14.25 -17.73
N GLU A 397 -15.21 -14.35 -16.42
CA GLU A 397 -15.84 -13.31 -15.64
C GLU A 397 -15.39 -13.33 -14.18
N THR A 398 -15.41 -12.17 -13.53
CA THR A 398 -15.23 -12.05 -12.08
C THR A 398 -15.88 -10.78 -11.55
N ILE A 399 -15.98 -10.68 -10.23
CA ILE A 399 -16.44 -9.49 -9.50
C ILE A 399 -15.37 -9.15 -8.46
N GLN A 400 -14.81 -7.96 -8.59
CA GLN A 400 -13.85 -7.44 -7.64
C GLN A 400 -14.56 -6.60 -6.56
N ASP A 401 -14.47 -7.02 -5.31
CA ASP A 401 -14.97 -6.31 -4.15
C ASP A 401 -13.96 -5.27 -3.65
N TYR A 402 -14.44 -4.05 -3.41
CA TYR A 402 -13.72 -2.99 -2.73
C TYR A 402 -14.26 -2.86 -1.31
N VAL A 403 -13.64 -3.63 -0.42
CA VAL A 403 -13.96 -3.64 1.01
C VAL A 403 -13.22 -2.50 1.72
N PHE A 404 -13.98 -1.69 2.45
CA PHE A 404 -13.47 -0.65 3.33
C PHE A 404 -14.11 -0.83 4.70
N TYR A 405 -13.29 -0.93 5.75
CA TYR A 405 -13.76 -1.05 7.13
C TYR A 405 -14.88 -2.10 7.24
N GLY A 406 -14.60 -3.34 6.82
CA GLY A 406 -15.52 -4.47 6.88
C GLY A 406 -16.66 -4.52 5.84
N HIS A 407 -16.93 -3.45 5.09
CA HIS A 407 -18.07 -3.40 4.14
C HIS A 407 -17.61 -3.36 2.69
N ALA A 408 -18.26 -4.14 1.83
CA ALA A 408 -18.10 -4.05 0.38
C ALA A 408 -18.85 -2.82 -0.17
N VAL A 409 -18.22 -1.65 -0.10
CA VAL A 409 -18.80 -0.35 -0.46
C VAL A 409 -18.96 -0.20 -1.99
N LEU A 410 -18.11 -0.87 -2.78
CA LEU A 410 -18.11 -0.78 -4.23
C LEU A 410 -17.70 -2.12 -4.83
N ARG A 411 -18.26 -2.46 -5.99
CA ARG A 411 -17.85 -3.62 -6.78
C ARG A 411 -17.47 -3.22 -8.18
N GLN A 412 -16.49 -3.94 -8.74
CA GLN A 412 -16.13 -3.82 -10.16
C GLN A 412 -16.37 -5.15 -10.85
N ARG A 413 -17.24 -5.12 -11.86
CA ARG A 413 -17.50 -6.25 -12.72
C ARG A 413 -16.43 -6.33 -13.81
N HIS A 414 -15.87 -7.52 -14.06
CA HIS A 414 -14.92 -7.75 -15.14
C HIS A 414 -15.42 -8.91 -16.01
N VAL A 415 -15.52 -8.68 -17.32
CA VAL A 415 -16.09 -9.64 -18.29
C VAL A 415 -15.22 -9.72 -19.52
N TRP A 416 -14.92 -10.94 -19.95
CA TRP A 416 -14.29 -11.25 -21.23
C TRP A 416 -15.33 -11.70 -22.24
N LEU A 417 -15.34 -11.07 -23.41
CA LEU A 417 -16.22 -11.41 -24.53
C LEU A 417 -15.41 -11.72 -25.78
N THR A 418 -16.01 -12.48 -26.70
CA THR A 418 -15.53 -12.58 -28.07
C THR A 418 -15.54 -11.20 -28.73
N ARG A 419 -14.48 -10.87 -29.46
CA ARG A 419 -14.37 -9.62 -30.22
C ARG A 419 -15.23 -9.69 -31.48
N GLY A 420 -16.27 -8.86 -31.54
CA GLY A 420 -17.08 -8.67 -32.75
C GLY A 420 -16.67 -7.45 -33.59
N ILE A 421 -17.45 -7.19 -34.63
CA ILE A 421 -17.44 -5.93 -35.39
C ILE A 421 -18.10 -4.82 -34.55
N ARG A 422 -19.19 -5.17 -33.87
CA ARG A 422 -19.95 -4.30 -32.95
C ARG A 422 -20.29 -5.04 -31.68
N THR A 423 -20.13 -4.36 -30.54
CA THR A 423 -20.62 -4.85 -29.25
C THR A 423 -21.48 -3.79 -28.57
N ASN A 424 -22.65 -4.18 -28.11
CA ASN A 424 -23.56 -3.38 -27.28
C ASN A 424 -23.69 -4.02 -25.90
N VAL A 425 -23.83 -3.18 -24.88
CA VAL A 425 -24.02 -3.62 -23.50
C VAL A 425 -25.32 -3.02 -22.99
N PHE A 426 -26.13 -3.83 -22.34
CA PHE A 426 -27.32 -3.37 -21.64
C PHE A 426 -27.19 -3.73 -20.16
N LEU A 427 -27.40 -2.75 -19.29
CA LEU A 427 -27.46 -2.94 -17.84
C LEU A 427 -28.85 -2.51 -17.37
N GLY A 428 -29.54 -3.39 -16.62
CA GLY A 428 -30.92 -3.15 -16.21
C GLY A 428 -31.90 -2.99 -17.38
N GLY A 429 -31.55 -3.53 -18.56
CA GLY A 429 -32.35 -3.41 -19.79
C GLY A 429 -32.12 -2.12 -20.59
N ALA A 430 -31.30 -1.17 -20.10
CA ALA A 430 -30.97 0.05 -20.82
C ALA A 430 -29.58 -0.05 -21.49
N PRO A 431 -29.40 0.48 -22.73
CA PRO A 431 -28.10 0.47 -23.37
C PRO A 431 -27.11 1.40 -22.64
N VAL A 432 -25.89 0.92 -22.42
CA VAL A 432 -24.83 1.65 -21.72
C VAL A 432 -23.65 1.88 -22.65
N PRO A 433 -23.18 3.14 -22.79
CA PRO A 433 -22.09 3.45 -23.72
C PRO A 433 -20.71 3.04 -23.20
N PHE A 434 -19.79 2.91 -24.14
CA PHE A 434 -18.37 2.71 -23.91
C PHE A 434 -17.64 4.04 -23.74
N GLY A 435 -16.84 4.16 -22.69
CA GLY A 435 -16.07 5.37 -22.41
C GLY A 435 -14.75 5.12 -21.68
N THR A 436 -13.97 6.18 -21.55
CA THR A 436 -12.86 6.29 -20.60
C THR A 436 -13.06 7.55 -19.78
N ASP A 437 -12.42 7.71 -18.62
CA ASP A 437 -12.49 8.97 -17.86
C ASP A 437 -11.91 10.18 -18.62
N ALA A 438 -11.24 9.97 -19.77
CA ALA A 438 -10.50 10.99 -20.50
C ALA A 438 -11.06 11.32 -21.91
N VAL A 439 -12.09 10.61 -22.40
CA VAL A 439 -12.66 10.84 -23.74
C VAL A 439 -13.92 11.70 -23.61
N ALA A 440 -14.02 12.73 -24.47
CA ALA A 440 -15.06 13.75 -24.41
C ALA A 440 -16.46 13.27 -24.84
N GLU A 441 -16.58 12.17 -25.60
CA GLU A 441 -17.87 11.65 -26.08
C GLU A 441 -17.91 10.12 -25.98
N PRO A 442 -18.74 9.54 -25.10
CA PRO A 442 -18.92 8.09 -24.99
C PRO A 442 -19.75 7.55 -26.17
N GLU A 443 -19.43 6.37 -26.68
CA GLU A 443 -20.09 5.77 -27.85
C GLU A 443 -20.94 4.57 -27.43
N LEU A 444 -22.17 4.45 -27.94
CA LEU A 444 -23.11 3.36 -27.59
C LEU A 444 -22.68 1.97 -28.07
N GLU A 445 -21.82 1.91 -29.08
CA GLU A 445 -21.32 0.66 -29.68
C GLU A 445 -19.80 0.61 -29.56
N LEU A 446 -19.25 -0.50 -29.08
CA LEU A 446 -17.83 -0.78 -29.22
C LEU A 446 -17.56 -1.25 -30.65
N THR A 447 -16.77 -0.48 -31.37
CA THR A 447 -16.39 -0.72 -32.76
C THR A 447 -14.88 -0.67 -32.94
N SER A 448 -14.45 -0.86 -34.19
CA SER A 448 -13.05 -0.69 -34.55
C SER A 448 -12.48 0.68 -34.15
N ARG A 449 -13.30 1.74 -34.05
CA ARG A 449 -12.83 3.08 -33.67
C ARG A 449 -12.26 3.13 -32.26
N GLN A 450 -12.89 2.46 -31.29
CA GLN A 450 -12.35 2.39 -29.93
C GLN A 450 -11.30 1.27 -29.77
N LEU A 451 -11.40 0.18 -30.55
CA LEU A 451 -10.43 -0.91 -30.50
C LEU A 451 -9.06 -0.51 -31.05
N HIS A 452 -9.02 0.19 -32.20
CA HIS A 452 -7.77 0.51 -32.90
C HIS A 452 -6.75 1.27 -32.04
N PRO A 453 -7.12 2.34 -31.29
CA PRO A 453 -6.17 3.03 -30.41
C PRO A 453 -5.55 2.11 -29.37
N VAL A 454 -6.35 1.22 -28.76
CA VAL A 454 -5.87 0.24 -27.77
C VAL A 454 -4.91 -0.75 -28.42
N ILE A 455 -5.28 -1.31 -29.56
CA ILE A 455 -4.46 -2.26 -30.34
C ILE A 455 -3.15 -1.60 -30.80
N ILE A 456 -3.19 -0.39 -31.36
CA ILE A 456 -1.99 0.33 -31.83
C ILE A 456 -1.04 0.57 -30.66
N ASN A 457 -1.56 1.00 -29.51
CA ASN A 457 -0.77 1.20 -28.31
C ASN A 457 -0.14 -0.12 -27.83
N GLN A 458 -0.89 -1.23 -27.86
CA GLN A 458 -0.37 -2.58 -27.54
C GLN A 458 0.72 -3.02 -28.54
N ARG A 459 0.54 -2.80 -29.85
CA ARG A 459 1.47 -3.23 -30.93
C ARG A 459 2.75 -2.40 -31.09
N ALA A 460 2.84 -1.18 -30.56
CA ALA A 460 3.95 -0.23 -30.81
C ALA A 460 5.34 -0.65 -30.28
N ARG A 461 6.08 -1.52 -31.00
CA ARG A 461 7.33 -2.21 -30.56
C ARG A 461 8.40 -1.36 -29.88
N PHE A 462 8.47 -0.05 -30.17
CA PHE A 462 9.33 0.92 -29.52
C PHE A 462 8.52 2.18 -29.19
N PRO A 463 8.96 3.05 -28.25
CA PRO A 463 8.36 4.35 -28.07
C PRO A 463 8.33 5.11 -29.40
N LYS A 464 7.26 5.87 -29.68
CA LYS A 464 7.18 6.74 -30.88
C LYS A 464 8.40 7.65 -31.05
N ALA A 465 9.04 8.04 -29.94
CA ALA A 465 10.28 8.81 -29.93
C ALA A 465 11.46 8.11 -30.66
N TRP A 466 11.43 6.79 -30.81
CA TRP A 466 12.46 5.98 -31.46
C TRP A 466 12.13 5.62 -32.92
N ASP A 467 10.91 5.88 -33.40
CA ASP A 467 10.49 5.60 -34.78
C ASP A 467 11.21 6.49 -35.79
N GLY A 468 11.61 7.71 -35.38
CA GLY A 468 12.39 8.63 -36.21
C GLY A 468 13.83 8.18 -36.49
N LEU A 469 14.39 7.27 -35.68
CA LEU A 469 15.78 6.80 -35.77
C LEU A 469 15.99 5.76 -36.88
N ASP A 470 14.91 5.20 -37.44
CA ASP A 470 14.97 4.15 -38.47
C ASP A 470 15.11 4.66 -39.90
N ARG A 471 14.98 5.97 -40.13
CA ARG A 471 15.13 6.56 -41.47
C ARG A 471 16.58 6.41 -41.97
N PRO A 472 16.82 5.99 -43.23
CA PRO A 472 18.16 5.89 -43.80
C PRO A 472 18.98 7.19 -43.66
N ALA A 473 18.31 8.34 -43.83
CA ALA A 473 18.89 9.67 -43.63
C ALA A 473 19.31 9.94 -42.17
N VAL A 474 18.59 9.41 -41.19
CA VAL A 474 18.91 9.55 -39.76
C VAL A 474 20.04 8.61 -39.36
N ARG A 475 20.10 7.39 -39.92
CA ARG A 475 21.27 6.50 -39.74
C ARG A 475 22.54 7.09 -40.36
N TRP A 476 22.42 7.68 -41.54
CA TRP A 476 23.52 8.39 -42.19
C TRP A 476 23.94 9.62 -41.38
N ALA A 477 22.99 10.46 -40.96
CA ALA A 477 23.24 11.62 -40.10
C ALA A 477 23.85 11.24 -38.74
N LEU A 478 23.37 10.19 -38.07
CA LEU A 478 23.94 9.67 -36.82
C LEU A 478 25.33 9.05 -37.02
N SER A 479 25.58 8.41 -38.16
CA SER A 479 26.91 7.89 -38.49
C SER A 479 27.92 9.00 -38.79
N ALA A 480 27.46 10.10 -39.40
CA ALA A 480 28.24 11.32 -39.63
C ALA A 480 28.43 12.13 -38.33
N MET A 481 27.41 12.19 -37.48
CA MET A 481 27.37 12.87 -36.18
C MET A 481 28.07 12.12 -35.05
N ARG A 482 28.32 10.81 -35.18
CA ARG A 482 29.09 10.01 -34.22
C ARG A 482 30.49 10.57 -33.92
N ARG A 483 31.02 11.45 -34.78
CA ARG A 483 32.29 12.16 -34.56
C ARG A 483 32.13 13.50 -33.80
N SER A 484 30.93 14.03 -33.59
CA SER A 484 30.71 15.40 -33.08
C SER A 484 29.68 15.55 -31.94
N LEU A 485 28.70 14.65 -31.78
CA LEU A 485 27.61 14.82 -30.80
C LEU A 485 27.78 14.07 -29.47
N ALA A 486 28.83 13.28 -29.29
CA ALA A 486 29.07 12.53 -28.05
C ALA A 486 29.30 13.45 -26.82
N SER A 487 29.58 14.74 -27.04
CA SER A 487 29.77 15.75 -26.00
C SER A 487 28.49 16.50 -25.58
N ALA A 488 27.43 16.52 -26.40
CA ALA A 488 26.21 17.32 -26.11
C ALA A 488 25.07 16.52 -25.45
N LEU A 489 25.11 15.18 -25.52
CA LEU A 489 24.12 14.31 -24.89
C LEU A 489 24.54 13.91 -23.47
N GLY A 490 23.59 13.94 -22.53
CA GLY A 490 23.79 13.43 -21.19
C GLY A 490 24.22 11.95 -21.19
N LYS A 491 24.95 11.50 -20.16
CA LYS A 491 25.47 10.12 -20.03
C LYS A 491 24.37 9.07 -20.24
N GLN A 492 23.17 9.37 -19.74
CA GLN A 492 22.00 8.49 -19.77
C GLN A 492 21.38 8.38 -21.17
N GLN A 493 21.20 9.51 -21.87
CA GLN A 493 20.70 9.53 -23.25
C GLN A 493 21.62 8.78 -24.22
N ARG A 494 22.93 8.84 -23.99
CA ARG A 494 23.92 8.06 -24.76
C ARG A 494 23.77 6.56 -24.54
N ALA A 495 23.53 6.13 -23.30
CA ALA A 495 23.30 4.73 -22.98
C ALA A 495 22.01 4.20 -23.62
N ASP A 496 20.94 4.99 -23.60
CA ASP A 496 19.65 4.63 -24.22
C ASP A 496 19.77 4.49 -25.75
N LEU A 497 20.45 5.43 -26.41
CA LEU A 497 20.71 5.34 -27.86
C LEU A 497 21.57 4.13 -28.21
N ALA A 498 22.60 3.84 -27.43
CA ALA A 498 23.46 2.67 -27.64
C ALA A 498 22.68 1.37 -27.48
N LEU A 499 21.80 1.27 -26.48
CA LEU A 499 20.93 0.11 -26.28
C LEU A 499 19.91 -0.03 -27.43
N ALA A 500 19.29 1.06 -27.87
CA ALA A 500 18.34 1.05 -28.99
C ALA A 500 19.01 0.53 -30.28
N LEU A 501 20.20 1.04 -30.62
CA LEU A 501 20.97 0.57 -31.77
C LEU A 501 21.39 -0.90 -31.62
N ARG A 502 21.80 -1.32 -30.42
CA ARG A 502 22.18 -2.70 -30.11
C ARG A 502 21.00 -3.66 -30.25
N ALA A 503 19.85 -3.32 -29.66
CA ALA A 503 18.63 -4.11 -29.74
C ALA A 503 18.15 -4.28 -31.19
N ARG A 504 18.34 -3.27 -32.05
CA ARG A 504 17.99 -3.33 -33.48
C ARG A 504 19.02 -4.02 -34.37
N SER A 505 20.21 -4.36 -33.85
CA SER A 505 21.25 -5.03 -34.64
C SER A 505 20.81 -6.43 -35.05
N ARG A 506 21.14 -6.83 -36.30
CA ARG A 506 20.79 -8.17 -36.82
C ARG A 506 21.26 -9.32 -35.92
N PRO A 507 22.48 -9.31 -35.34
CA PRO A 507 22.93 -10.39 -34.47
C PRO A 507 22.08 -10.52 -33.20
N ILE A 508 21.75 -9.40 -32.54
CA ILE A 508 20.94 -9.40 -31.32
C ILE A 508 19.51 -9.80 -31.61
N ARG A 509 18.91 -9.22 -32.66
CA ARG A 509 17.56 -9.56 -33.10
C ARG A 509 17.45 -11.05 -33.45
N SER A 510 18.42 -11.61 -34.18
CA SER A 510 18.42 -13.04 -34.51
C SER A 510 18.59 -13.91 -33.27
N ARG A 511 19.51 -13.54 -32.37
CA ARG A 511 19.81 -14.29 -31.14
C ARG A 511 18.63 -14.37 -30.18
N PHE A 512 17.87 -13.30 -30.03
CA PHE A 512 16.79 -13.18 -29.04
C PHE A 512 15.39 -13.13 -29.64
N ALA A 513 15.24 -13.37 -30.95
CA ALA A 513 13.93 -13.44 -31.59
C ALA A 513 13.02 -14.42 -30.83
N ASP A 514 11.83 -13.93 -30.47
CA ASP A 514 10.75 -14.66 -29.80
C ASP A 514 11.24 -15.44 -28.58
N ALA A 515 12.18 -14.86 -27.83
CA ALA A 515 12.80 -15.52 -26.70
C ALA A 515 11.81 -15.80 -25.57
N TRP A 516 11.96 -16.95 -24.93
CA TRP A 516 11.30 -17.29 -23.68
C TRP A 516 12.28 -17.07 -22.56
N VAL A 517 11.95 -16.15 -21.64
CA VAL A 517 12.83 -15.74 -20.55
C VAL A 517 12.31 -16.36 -19.26
N PHE A 518 13.21 -16.99 -18.50
CA PHE A 518 12.91 -17.61 -17.21
C PHE A 518 13.80 -16.97 -16.14
N MET A 519 13.23 -16.71 -14.96
CA MET A 519 13.99 -16.26 -13.79
C MET A 519 13.22 -16.52 -12.50
N ASP A 520 13.91 -16.92 -11.42
CA ASP A 520 13.29 -16.99 -10.10
C ASP A 520 13.35 -15.62 -9.43
N ARG A 521 14.54 -15.24 -8.93
CA ARG A 521 14.89 -13.87 -8.53
C ARG A 521 15.94 -13.32 -9.47
N ASP A 522 16.28 -12.04 -9.31
CA ASP A 522 17.43 -11.48 -10.03
C ASP A 522 18.75 -12.09 -9.56
N ASN A 523 18.87 -12.47 -8.28
CA ASN A 523 20.12 -12.91 -7.66
C ASN A 523 20.16 -14.36 -7.15
N GLN A 524 19.06 -15.11 -7.22
CA GLN A 524 18.93 -16.49 -6.73
C GLN A 524 18.08 -17.30 -7.71
N ALA A 525 18.42 -18.58 -7.85
CA ALA A 525 17.65 -19.56 -8.62
C ALA A 525 17.01 -20.60 -7.67
N ASN A 526 16.90 -21.86 -8.11
CA ASN A 526 16.37 -23.00 -7.35
C ASN A 526 14.88 -22.89 -6.94
N ASP A 527 14.06 -22.24 -7.77
CA ASP A 527 12.60 -22.21 -7.62
C ASP A 527 11.91 -22.62 -8.95
N ASN A 528 10.62 -22.34 -9.09
CA ASN A 528 9.79 -22.82 -10.20
C ASN A 528 10.33 -22.52 -11.60
N ALA A 529 10.94 -21.36 -11.83
CA ALA A 529 11.46 -20.99 -13.13
C ALA A 529 12.69 -21.83 -13.52
N GLU A 530 13.56 -22.18 -12.57
CA GLU A 530 14.73 -23.05 -12.82
C GLU A 530 14.27 -24.42 -13.31
N HIS A 531 13.30 -25.03 -12.64
CA HIS A 531 12.75 -26.34 -13.02
C HIS A 531 12.03 -26.31 -14.35
N LEU A 532 11.18 -25.30 -14.58
CA LEU A 532 10.49 -25.12 -15.84
C LEU A 532 11.48 -24.92 -17.01
N TYR A 533 12.54 -24.13 -16.81
CA TYR A 533 13.59 -23.95 -17.81
C TYR A 533 14.25 -25.28 -18.16
N ARG A 534 14.62 -26.10 -17.17
CA ARG A 534 15.21 -27.43 -17.43
C ARG A 534 14.26 -28.29 -18.24
N TRP A 535 12.98 -28.33 -17.87
CA TRP A 535 11.98 -29.11 -18.58
C TRP A 535 11.85 -28.65 -20.04
N VAL A 536 11.77 -27.34 -20.29
CA VAL A 536 11.66 -26.76 -21.64
C VAL A 536 12.91 -27.10 -22.47
N ARG A 537 14.11 -26.96 -21.90
CA ARG A 537 15.36 -27.27 -22.61
C ARG A 537 15.47 -28.75 -22.99
N ARG A 538 14.95 -29.65 -22.17
CA ARG A 538 14.98 -31.10 -22.41
C ARG A 538 13.89 -31.55 -23.39
N ASN A 539 12.67 -31.04 -23.24
CA ASN A 539 11.49 -31.55 -23.95
C ASN A 539 11.12 -30.73 -25.20
N ARG A 540 11.51 -29.45 -25.25
CA ARG A 540 11.14 -28.47 -26.30
C ARG A 540 12.36 -27.68 -26.77
N PRO A 541 13.41 -28.34 -27.28
CA PRO A 541 14.68 -27.70 -27.63
C PRO A 541 14.56 -26.66 -28.77
N GLU A 542 13.46 -26.67 -29.52
CA GLU A 542 13.14 -25.67 -30.53
C GLU A 542 12.81 -24.29 -29.94
N ILE A 543 12.42 -24.21 -28.67
CA ILE A 543 12.12 -22.95 -28.00
C ILE A 543 13.41 -22.18 -27.70
N ASN A 544 13.44 -20.90 -28.06
CA ASN A 544 14.56 -20.01 -27.77
C ASN A 544 14.57 -19.58 -26.29
N ALA A 545 14.85 -20.51 -25.39
CA ALA A 545 14.82 -20.31 -23.95
C ALA A 545 16.13 -19.72 -23.39
N TRP A 546 16.01 -18.73 -22.51
CA TRP A 546 17.11 -18.07 -21.79
C TRP A 546 16.78 -17.96 -20.30
N PHE A 547 17.80 -18.11 -19.45
CA PHE A 547 17.66 -17.95 -18.00
C PHE A 547 18.39 -16.68 -17.55
N VAL A 548 17.73 -15.85 -16.75
CA VAL A 548 18.27 -14.56 -16.28
C VAL A 548 18.62 -14.64 -14.80
N LEU A 549 19.85 -14.23 -14.48
CA LEU A 549 20.41 -14.24 -13.13
C LEU A 549 21.55 -13.20 -13.07
N THR A 550 21.87 -12.63 -11.92
CA THR A 550 23.08 -11.81 -11.77
C THR A 550 24.33 -12.70 -11.79
N GLU A 551 25.41 -12.24 -12.42
CA GLU A 551 26.69 -12.96 -12.50
C GLU A 551 27.33 -13.21 -11.12
N SER A 552 27.00 -12.39 -10.12
CA SER A 552 27.43 -12.56 -8.73
C SER A 552 26.60 -13.56 -7.92
N SER A 553 25.60 -14.21 -8.52
CA SER A 553 24.76 -15.19 -7.82
C SER A 553 25.57 -16.44 -7.46
N PRO A 554 25.36 -17.04 -6.27
CA PRO A 554 25.98 -18.32 -5.92
C PRO A 554 25.58 -19.46 -6.88
N ASP A 555 24.42 -19.34 -7.54
CA ASP A 555 23.93 -20.36 -8.48
C ASP A 555 24.55 -20.27 -9.88
N TRP A 556 25.24 -19.18 -10.22
CA TRP A 556 25.71 -18.92 -11.59
C TRP A 556 26.61 -20.04 -12.12
N ALA A 557 27.66 -20.38 -11.37
CA ALA A 557 28.65 -21.37 -11.79
C ALA A 557 28.03 -22.78 -11.96
N ARG A 558 27.12 -23.14 -11.05
CA ARG A 558 26.36 -24.41 -11.12
C ARG A 558 25.52 -24.48 -12.38
N LEU A 559 24.72 -23.44 -12.64
CA LEU A 559 23.82 -23.39 -13.79
C LEU A 559 24.57 -23.32 -15.13
N GLU A 560 25.69 -22.59 -15.17
CA GLU A 560 26.57 -22.55 -16.35
C GLU A 560 27.15 -23.95 -16.66
N ALA A 561 27.61 -24.66 -15.63
CA ALA A 561 28.11 -26.03 -15.77
C ALA A 561 27.01 -27.01 -16.22
N GLU A 562 25.76 -26.80 -15.81
CA GLU A 562 24.58 -27.54 -16.29
C GLU A 562 24.17 -27.20 -17.73
N GLY A 563 24.83 -26.23 -18.38
CA GLY A 563 24.58 -25.83 -19.76
C GLY A 563 23.42 -24.83 -19.92
N PHE A 564 23.06 -24.10 -18.88
CA PHE A 564 22.06 -23.03 -18.97
C PHE A 564 22.54 -21.92 -19.89
N ARG A 565 21.62 -21.40 -20.72
CA ARG A 565 21.84 -20.19 -21.51
C ARG A 565 21.60 -18.97 -20.62
N LEU A 566 22.62 -18.60 -19.84
CA LEU A 566 22.55 -17.51 -18.88
C LEU A 566 22.68 -16.13 -19.54
N VAL A 567 21.94 -15.15 -19.02
CA VAL A 567 22.08 -13.73 -19.36
C VAL A 567 22.15 -12.89 -18.08
N PRO A 568 23.22 -12.09 -17.86
CA PRO A 568 23.39 -11.37 -16.61
C PRO A 568 22.34 -10.25 -16.45
N TYR A 569 21.57 -10.30 -15.36
CA TYR A 569 20.55 -9.30 -15.03
C TYR A 569 21.12 -7.87 -15.00
N GLY A 570 20.32 -6.87 -15.37
CA GLY A 570 20.72 -5.46 -15.33
C GLY A 570 21.68 -5.02 -16.46
N THR A 571 22.21 -5.95 -17.27
CA THR A 571 23.12 -5.62 -18.38
C THR A 571 22.38 -5.10 -19.63
N PRO A 572 23.06 -4.40 -20.55
CA PRO A 572 22.48 -4.05 -21.85
C PRO A 572 22.04 -5.27 -22.67
N THR A 573 22.70 -6.42 -22.50
CA THR A 573 22.30 -7.68 -23.15
C THR A 573 20.96 -8.17 -22.63
N TRP A 574 20.77 -8.17 -21.31
CA TRP A 574 19.49 -8.50 -20.67
C TRP A 574 18.36 -7.57 -21.12
N ARG A 575 18.58 -6.25 -21.14
CA ARG A 575 17.57 -5.31 -21.65
C ARG A 575 17.21 -5.61 -23.11
N ALA A 576 18.20 -5.93 -23.94
CA ALA A 576 17.96 -6.31 -25.32
C ALA A 576 17.20 -7.65 -25.45
N LEU A 577 17.49 -8.65 -24.60
CA LEU A 577 16.72 -9.89 -24.52
C LEU A 577 15.25 -9.58 -24.21
N LEU A 578 14.96 -8.80 -23.18
CA LEU A 578 13.58 -8.46 -22.79
C LEU A 578 12.82 -7.69 -23.88
N LEU A 579 13.50 -6.86 -24.68
CA LEU A 579 12.89 -6.15 -25.80
C LEU A 579 12.49 -7.07 -26.97
N HIS A 580 13.03 -8.29 -27.05
CA HIS A 580 12.68 -9.31 -28.06
C HIS A 580 11.96 -10.52 -27.47
N ALA A 581 11.75 -10.55 -26.16
CA ALA A 581 11.09 -11.65 -25.47
C ALA A 581 9.61 -11.74 -25.87
N ALA A 582 9.16 -12.96 -26.18
CA ALA A 582 7.74 -13.29 -26.33
C ALA A 582 7.12 -13.62 -24.97
N HIS A 583 7.89 -14.27 -24.09
CA HIS A 583 7.46 -14.69 -22.76
C HIS A 583 8.47 -14.31 -21.69
N LEU A 584 7.96 -13.98 -20.51
CA LEU A 584 8.72 -13.93 -19.26
C LEU A 584 7.97 -14.78 -18.22
N ALA A 585 8.58 -15.85 -17.76
CA ALA A 585 8.08 -16.67 -16.66
C ALA A 585 8.94 -16.44 -15.42
N SER A 586 8.31 -16.14 -14.29
CA SER A 586 9.04 -15.92 -13.04
C SER A 586 8.31 -16.37 -11.80
N SER A 587 9.06 -16.89 -10.83
CA SER A 587 8.58 -17.23 -9.48
C SER A 587 8.26 -15.99 -8.64
N HIS A 588 8.82 -14.83 -9.01
CA HIS A 588 8.57 -13.54 -8.36
C HIS A 588 7.81 -12.56 -9.27
N ILE A 589 7.15 -11.57 -8.64
CA ILE A 589 6.30 -10.56 -9.32
C ILE A 589 6.61 -9.12 -8.88
N ASP A 590 7.76 -8.92 -8.23
CA ASP A 590 8.20 -7.62 -7.78
C ASP A 590 8.52 -6.67 -8.94
N ALA A 591 8.65 -5.37 -8.64
CA ALA A 591 8.86 -4.34 -9.65
C ALA A 591 10.09 -4.62 -10.54
N TYR A 592 11.13 -5.25 -10.00
CA TYR A 592 12.33 -5.62 -10.77
C TYR A 592 12.05 -6.70 -11.84
N VAL A 593 10.98 -7.49 -11.69
CA VAL A 593 10.55 -8.51 -12.66
C VAL A 593 9.55 -7.92 -13.68
N VAL A 594 8.47 -7.30 -13.18
CA VAL A 594 7.33 -6.87 -14.03
C VAL A 594 7.45 -5.45 -14.57
N GLN A 595 8.34 -4.64 -13.99
CA GLN A 595 8.71 -3.31 -14.49
C GLN A 595 10.24 -3.21 -14.64
N PRO A 596 10.88 -4.16 -15.36
CA PRO A 596 12.33 -4.28 -15.40
C PRO A 596 12.99 -3.13 -16.19
N LEU A 597 12.21 -2.47 -17.04
CA LEU A 597 12.61 -1.39 -17.91
C LEU A 597 11.81 -0.13 -17.55
N ASP A 598 12.45 1.03 -17.55
CA ASP A 598 11.79 2.32 -17.38
C ASP A 598 10.75 2.51 -18.49
N ALA A 599 9.46 2.44 -18.12
CA ALA A 599 8.35 2.51 -19.06
C ALA A 599 8.30 3.84 -19.81
N ALA A 600 8.78 4.94 -19.22
CA ALA A 600 8.86 6.24 -19.90
C ALA A 600 9.91 6.23 -21.03
N ARG A 601 10.92 5.36 -20.94
CA ARG A 601 12.01 5.26 -21.92
C ARG A 601 11.83 4.17 -22.94
N TYR A 602 11.30 3.02 -22.53
CA TYR A 602 11.24 1.82 -23.36
C TYR A 602 9.81 1.43 -23.75
N GLY A 603 8.81 2.13 -23.21
CA GLY A 603 7.41 1.71 -23.27
C GLY A 603 7.11 0.56 -22.30
N PRO A 604 5.85 0.12 -22.24
CA PRO A 604 5.48 -1.02 -21.41
C PRO A 604 6.17 -2.31 -21.92
N PRO A 605 6.48 -3.27 -21.03
CA PRO A 605 6.96 -4.59 -21.43
C PRO A 605 5.97 -5.27 -22.40
N ARG A 606 6.51 -6.04 -23.35
CA ARG A 606 5.73 -6.64 -24.47
C ARG A 606 5.64 -8.16 -24.44
N TYR A 607 6.44 -8.79 -23.58
CA TYR A 607 6.33 -10.21 -23.34
C TYR A 607 5.02 -10.50 -22.61
N ARG A 608 4.52 -11.72 -22.79
CA ARG A 608 3.47 -12.27 -21.94
C ARG A 608 4.09 -12.70 -20.62
N PHE A 609 3.58 -12.18 -19.52
CA PHE A 609 4.12 -12.48 -18.20
C PHE A 609 3.35 -13.63 -17.54
N THR A 610 4.07 -14.71 -17.23
CA THR A 610 3.56 -15.85 -16.46
C THR A 610 4.14 -15.80 -15.06
N TRP A 611 3.27 -15.66 -14.06
CA TRP A 611 3.68 -15.71 -12.66
C TRP A 611 3.57 -17.15 -12.16
N LEU A 612 4.73 -17.73 -11.84
CA LEU A 612 4.86 -19.11 -11.38
C LEU A 612 4.66 -19.25 -9.86
N GLN A 613 4.61 -18.12 -9.14
CA GLN A 613 4.65 -18.04 -7.68
C GLN A 613 5.89 -18.71 -7.05
N HIS A 614 6.07 -18.54 -5.75
CA HIS A 614 7.13 -19.16 -4.93
C HIS A 614 6.55 -19.89 -3.70
N GLY A 615 5.24 -20.11 -3.70
CA GLY A 615 4.46 -20.70 -2.62
C GLY A 615 2.98 -20.49 -2.89
N VAL A 616 2.13 -21.35 -2.34
CA VAL A 616 0.67 -21.22 -2.47
C VAL A 616 0.23 -19.92 -1.80
N THR A 617 -0.52 -19.09 -2.53
CA THR A 617 -1.13 -17.89 -1.97
C THR A 617 -2.30 -18.29 -1.09
N ASN A 618 -2.14 -18.20 0.22
CA ASN A 618 -3.18 -18.50 1.22
C ASN A 618 -3.76 -17.24 1.91
N TYR A 619 -3.14 -16.08 1.68
CA TYR A 619 -3.54 -14.77 2.21
C TYR A 619 -4.14 -13.85 1.15
N ASP A 620 -4.83 -12.79 1.58
CA ASP A 620 -5.26 -11.72 0.68
C ASP A 620 -4.09 -10.77 0.35
N ILE A 621 -3.45 -11.03 -0.80
CA ILE A 621 -2.41 -10.19 -1.41
C ILE A 621 -2.93 -9.38 -2.62
N SER A 622 -4.25 -9.29 -2.81
CA SER A 622 -4.90 -8.64 -3.96
C SER A 622 -4.42 -7.21 -4.21
N ARG A 623 -4.24 -6.42 -3.15
CA ARG A 623 -3.73 -5.03 -3.24
C ARG A 623 -2.37 -4.94 -3.92
N TRP A 624 -1.54 -5.98 -3.79
CA TRP A 624 -0.21 -6.04 -4.40
C TRP A 624 -0.25 -6.59 -5.83
N ILE A 625 -1.09 -7.60 -6.11
CA ILE A 625 -1.08 -8.30 -7.40
C ILE A 625 -2.07 -7.78 -8.44
N ASN A 626 -3.21 -7.21 -8.06
CA ASN A 626 -4.19 -6.63 -9.00
C ASN A 626 -3.59 -5.60 -9.99
N PRO A 627 -2.65 -4.71 -9.61
CA PRO A 627 -2.06 -3.78 -10.57
C PRO A 627 -0.98 -4.41 -11.47
N LYS A 628 -0.67 -5.70 -11.33
CA LYS A 628 0.42 -6.38 -12.05
C LYS A 628 -0.07 -6.91 -13.41
N PRO A 629 0.75 -6.85 -14.46
CA PRO A 629 0.35 -7.24 -15.81
C PRO A 629 0.45 -8.76 -16.03
N VAL A 630 -0.25 -9.55 -15.22
CA VAL A 630 -0.23 -11.02 -15.32
C VAL A 630 -1.09 -11.49 -16.51
N GLU A 631 -0.51 -12.34 -17.37
CA GLU A 631 -1.24 -13.02 -18.45
C GLU A 631 -1.61 -14.46 -18.06
N ALA A 632 -0.76 -15.12 -17.28
CA ALA A 632 -1.05 -16.42 -16.67
C ALA A 632 -0.55 -16.44 -15.22
N LEU A 633 -1.42 -16.81 -14.29
CA LEU A 633 -1.15 -16.98 -12.87
C LEU A 633 -1.30 -18.47 -12.57
N VAL A 634 -0.17 -19.13 -12.29
CA VAL A 634 -0.14 -20.55 -11.95
C VAL A 634 -0.58 -20.74 -10.51
N VAL A 635 -1.61 -21.55 -10.27
CA VAL A 635 -2.07 -21.96 -8.93
C VAL A 635 -1.94 -23.46 -8.72
N VAL A 636 -1.95 -23.88 -7.46
CA VAL A 636 -1.72 -25.27 -7.06
C VAL A 636 -2.99 -25.98 -6.62
N THR A 637 -3.91 -25.26 -5.96
CA THR A 637 -5.10 -25.87 -5.35
C THR A 637 -6.38 -25.30 -5.96
N PRO A 638 -7.47 -26.08 -6.07
CA PRO A 638 -8.77 -25.56 -6.50
C PRO A 638 -9.29 -24.41 -5.61
N GLN A 639 -8.99 -24.45 -4.31
CA GLN A 639 -9.37 -23.39 -3.36
C GLN A 639 -8.63 -22.08 -3.65
N GLU A 640 -7.33 -22.15 -3.94
CA GLU A 640 -6.53 -20.99 -4.38
C GLU A 640 -7.07 -20.43 -5.70
N GLN A 641 -7.37 -21.29 -6.66
CA GLN A 641 -7.97 -20.90 -7.94
C GLN A 641 -9.29 -20.16 -7.72
N ALA A 642 -10.22 -20.74 -6.95
CA ALA A 642 -11.52 -20.15 -6.67
C ALA A 642 -11.40 -18.80 -5.94
N ALA A 643 -10.45 -18.67 -5.02
CA ALA A 643 -10.23 -17.44 -4.27
C ALA A 643 -9.68 -16.28 -5.13
N ILE A 644 -8.86 -16.58 -6.14
CA ILE A 644 -8.22 -15.57 -7.00
C ILE A 644 -9.06 -15.28 -8.27
N ALA A 645 -9.69 -16.30 -8.84
CA ALA A 645 -10.48 -16.20 -10.08
C ALA A 645 -11.96 -15.86 -9.83
N GLY A 646 -12.49 -16.26 -8.67
CA GLY A 646 -13.89 -16.04 -8.30
C GLY A 646 -14.17 -14.63 -7.80
N PRO A 647 -15.43 -14.35 -7.41
CA PRO A 647 -15.81 -13.11 -6.76
C PRO A 647 -15.02 -12.89 -5.46
N GLY A 648 -14.46 -11.70 -5.28
CA GLY A 648 -13.68 -11.36 -4.10
C GLY A 648 -12.74 -10.19 -4.33
N PRO A 649 -11.63 -10.03 -3.59
CA PRO A 649 -10.79 -8.84 -3.67
C PRO A 649 -9.89 -8.79 -4.92
N TYR A 650 -9.80 -9.90 -5.67
CA TYR A 650 -8.96 -10.05 -6.86
C TYR A 650 -9.67 -9.61 -8.14
N SER A 651 -8.89 -9.12 -9.11
CA SER A 651 -9.40 -8.69 -10.42
C SER A 651 -9.20 -9.73 -11.53
N PHE A 652 -8.83 -10.96 -11.17
CA PHE A 652 -8.52 -12.03 -12.13
C PHE A 652 -9.71 -12.96 -12.30
N SER A 653 -9.80 -13.59 -13.47
CA SER A 653 -10.80 -14.62 -13.77
C SER A 653 -10.11 -15.94 -14.10
N ASP A 654 -10.89 -16.99 -14.36
CA ASP A 654 -10.40 -18.29 -14.86
C ASP A 654 -9.64 -18.17 -16.21
N ARG A 655 -9.76 -17.02 -16.89
CA ARG A 655 -8.96 -16.67 -18.07
C ARG A 655 -7.47 -16.53 -17.76
N GLU A 656 -7.15 -15.94 -16.60
CA GLU A 656 -5.77 -15.66 -16.19
C GLU A 656 -5.25 -16.69 -15.17
N VAL A 657 -6.12 -17.23 -14.32
CA VAL A 657 -5.74 -18.12 -13.22
C VAL A 657 -5.84 -19.57 -13.67
N VAL A 658 -4.71 -20.27 -13.73
CA VAL A 658 -4.60 -21.61 -14.29
C VAL A 658 -4.11 -22.59 -13.23
N LEU A 659 -4.92 -23.62 -12.97
CA LEU A 659 -4.57 -24.71 -12.08
C LEU A 659 -3.60 -25.67 -12.77
N THR A 660 -2.33 -25.65 -12.36
CA THR A 660 -1.29 -26.51 -12.96
C THR A 660 -0.46 -27.27 -11.94
N GLY A 661 -0.42 -26.82 -10.68
CA GLY A 661 0.63 -27.15 -9.74
C GLY A 661 1.95 -26.42 -10.05
N PHE A 662 2.93 -26.53 -9.15
CA PHE A 662 4.20 -25.82 -9.30
C PHE A 662 5.25 -26.62 -10.07
N PRO A 663 6.03 -26.02 -11.00
CA PRO A 663 7.12 -26.71 -11.68
C PRO A 663 8.10 -27.42 -10.73
N ARG A 664 8.40 -26.84 -9.56
CA ARG A 664 9.30 -27.46 -8.57
C ARG A 664 8.74 -28.73 -7.93
N HIS A 665 7.41 -28.91 -7.96
CA HIS A 665 6.75 -30.08 -7.38
C HIS A 665 7.11 -31.38 -8.09
N ASP A 666 7.42 -31.33 -9.40
CA ASP A 666 7.86 -32.50 -10.16
C ASP A 666 9.15 -33.08 -9.57
N GLU A 667 10.14 -32.22 -9.30
CA GLU A 667 11.42 -32.64 -8.74
C GLU A 667 11.30 -32.98 -7.25
N LEU A 668 10.48 -32.23 -6.51
CA LEU A 668 10.20 -32.49 -5.10
C LEU A 668 9.61 -33.90 -4.88
N LEU A 669 8.65 -34.32 -5.71
CA LEU A 669 8.10 -35.69 -5.66
C LEU A 669 9.16 -36.75 -5.97
N ARG A 670 10.00 -36.54 -6.99
CA ARG A 670 11.08 -37.48 -7.33
C ARG A 670 12.05 -37.65 -6.17
N LYS A 671 12.48 -36.54 -5.56
CA LYS A 671 13.35 -36.56 -4.39
C LYS A 671 12.70 -37.30 -3.22
N ARG A 672 11.44 -37.00 -2.91
CA ARG A 672 10.70 -37.68 -1.83
C ARG A 672 10.55 -39.19 -2.06
N ARG A 673 10.35 -39.62 -3.31
CA ARG A 673 10.25 -41.04 -3.69
C ARG A 673 11.58 -41.76 -3.66
N ALA A 674 12.69 -41.04 -3.92
CA ALA A 674 14.04 -41.59 -3.85
C ALA A 674 14.52 -41.83 -2.42
N VAL A 675 13.98 -41.10 -1.43
CA VAL A 675 14.27 -41.30 0.00
C VAL A 675 13.35 -42.38 0.56
N ILE A 676 13.93 -43.51 0.98
CA ILE A 676 13.20 -44.58 1.66
C ILE A 676 12.63 -44.09 2.99
N GLU A 677 11.52 -44.69 3.44
CA GLU A 677 10.79 -44.21 4.62
C GLU A 677 11.65 -44.17 5.89
N ALA A 678 12.57 -45.12 6.06
CA ALA A 678 13.52 -45.17 7.18
C ALA A 678 14.49 -43.97 7.20
N ASP A 679 14.82 -43.39 6.05
CA ASP A 679 15.75 -42.26 5.91
C ASP A 679 15.04 -40.90 5.95
N ARG A 680 13.72 -40.91 6.22
CA ARG A 680 12.95 -39.71 6.57
C ARG A 680 13.12 -39.48 8.07
N ASP A 681 14.27 -38.93 8.42
CA ASP A 681 14.80 -38.90 9.78
C ASP A 681 14.72 -37.52 10.45
N ALA A 682 14.11 -36.52 9.81
CA ALA A 682 14.14 -35.14 10.32
C ALA A 682 12.79 -34.61 10.85
N ILE A 683 12.76 -34.10 12.08
CA ILE A 683 11.71 -33.19 12.58
C ILE A 683 12.08 -31.79 12.09
N LEU A 684 11.36 -31.29 11.08
CA LEU A 684 11.63 -30.00 10.46
C LEU A 684 10.92 -28.89 11.22
N ILE A 685 11.62 -27.83 11.58
CA ILE A 685 11.06 -26.63 12.23
C ILE A 685 11.36 -25.42 11.35
N MET A 686 10.33 -24.90 10.68
CA MET A 686 10.46 -23.90 9.62
C MET A 686 9.52 -22.71 9.83
N PRO A 687 9.85 -21.76 10.73
CA PRO A 687 8.98 -20.64 11.06
C PRO A 687 9.02 -19.50 10.04
N THR A 688 7.92 -18.76 9.94
CA THR A 688 7.79 -17.54 9.15
C THR A 688 8.33 -16.33 9.90
N TRP A 689 8.94 -15.38 9.19
CA TRP A 689 9.42 -14.13 9.76
C TRP A 689 8.27 -13.17 10.12
N ARG A 690 8.49 -12.31 11.13
CA ARG A 690 7.56 -11.23 11.50
C ARG A 690 8.12 -9.89 11.05
N LYS A 691 7.36 -9.21 10.18
CA LYS A 691 7.75 -7.90 9.65
C LYS A 691 7.89 -6.84 10.74
N LYS A 692 6.95 -6.79 11.70
CA LYS A 692 7.00 -5.87 12.85
C LYS A 692 8.24 -6.02 13.72
N LEU A 693 8.87 -7.21 13.68
CA LEU A 693 10.07 -7.50 14.45
C LEU A 693 11.36 -7.31 13.65
N SER A 694 11.25 -7.08 12.34
CA SER A 694 12.41 -6.90 11.46
C SER A 694 12.87 -5.45 11.45
N GLY A 695 14.18 -5.21 11.48
CA GLY A 695 14.70 -3.85 11.36
C GLY A 695 14.49 -3.24 9.97
N ARG A 696 14.93 -1.98 9.84
CA ARG A 696 14.74 -1.17 8.64
C ARG A 696 15.41 -1.81 7.43
N GLN A 697 14.69 -1.90 6.32
CA GLN A 697 15.25 -2.38 5.06
C GLN A 697 16.22 -1.35 4.48
N LEU A 698 17.42 -1.80 4.10
CA LEU A 698 18.41 -0.97 3.44
C LEU A 698 17.93 -0.64 2.02
N ARG A 699 18.06 0.63 1.62
CA ARG A 699 17.53 1.09 0.33
C ARG A 699 18.15 0.33 -0.83
N GLY A 700 17.30 -0.24 -1.69
CA GLY A 700 17.73 -0.92 -2.91
C GLY A 700 18.23 -2.35 -2.70
N THR A 701 18.08 -2.93 -1.50
CA THR A 701 18.40 -4.34 -1.22
C THR A 701 17.25 -5.02 -0.46
N ASN A 702 17.27 -6.34 -0.37
CA ASN A 702 16.39 -7.12 0.52
C ASN A 702 16.97 -7.27 1.95
N THR A 703 18.11 -6.65 2.24
CA THR A 703 18.78 -6.73 3.55
C THR A 703 18.14 -5.77 4.56
N ARG A 704 18.05 -6.18 5.82
CA ARG A 704 17.47 -5.39 6.92
C ARG A 704 18.47 -5.19 8.05
N GLU A 705 18.37 -4.06 8.74
CA GLU A 705 19.04 -3.82 10.02
C GLU A 705 18.53 -4.80 11.10
N LYS A 706 19.35 -5.03 12.13
CA LYS A 706 18.99 -5.87 13.28
C LYS A 706 18.14 -5.08 14.28
N ASN A 707 17.04 -5.64 14.74
CA ASN A 707 16.21 -5.08 15.80
C ASN A 707 16.77 -5.49 17.18
N PRO A 708 17.24 -4.57 18.02
CA PRO A 708 17.83 -4.92 19.32
C PRO A 708 16.84 -5.57 20.30
N GLN A 709 15.53 -5.33 20.14
CA GLN A 709 14.49 -5.88 21.02
C GLN A 709 13.89 -7.21 20.51
N PHE A 710 14.48 -7.81 19.47
CA PHE A 710 13.93 -9.01 18.84
C PHE A 710 13.75 -10.18 19.81
N LEU A 711 14.76 -10.45 20.66
CA LEU A 711 14.71 -11.55 21.62
C LEU A 711 13.67 -11.38 22.74
N GLU A 712 13.22 -10.16 22.99
CA GLU A 712 12.18 -9.87 23.98
C GLU A 712 10.77 -10.13 23.44
N SER A 713 10.64 -10.37 22.13
CA SER A 713 9.35 -10.61 21.50
C SER A 713 8.75 -11.96 21.92
N GLU A 714 7.42 -12.01 21.97
CA GLU A 714 6.66 -13.25 22.10
C GLU A 714 7.06 -14.28 21.03
N TYR A 715 7.38 -13.80 19.82
CA TYR A 715 7.91 -14.63 18.74
C TYR A 715 9.17 -15.39 19.12
N ALA A 716 10.21 -14.67 19.53
CA ALA A 716 11.50 -15.28 19.86
C ALA A 716 11.35 -16.21 21.07
N ARG A 717 10.63 -15.77 22.11
CA ARG A 717 10.39 -16.57 23.32
C ARG A 717 9.69 -17.89 23.02
N SER A 718 8.62 -17.85 22.23
CA SER A 718 7.83 -19.05 21.91
C SER A 718 8.64 -20.08 21.10
N TRP A 719 9.40 -19.63 20.08
CA TRP A 719 10.25 -20.55 19.31
C TRP A 719 11.42 -21.09 20.13
N ILE A 720 12.06 -20.27 20.97
CA ILE A 720 13.13 -20.72 21.86
C ILE A 720 12.59 -21.73 22.88
N GLU A 721 11.39 -21.52 23.43
CA GLU A 721 10.73 -22.45 24.34
C GLU A 721 10.54 -23.82 23.69
N LEU A 722 10.00 -23.87 22.47
CA LEU A 722 9.84 -25.12 21.73
C LEU A 722 11.19 -25.80 21.43
N LEU A 723 12.16 -25.06 20.88
CA LEU A 723 13.48 -25.58 20.52
C LEU A 723 14.29 -26.04 21.74
N SER A 724 14.00 -25.48 22.92
CA SER A 724 14.63 -25.84 24.20
C SER A 724 13.85 -26.90 24.99
N SER A 725 12.74 -27.40 24.45
CA SER A 725 11.89 -28.40 25.12
C SER A 725 12.62 -29.72 25.37
N ALA A 726 12.54 -30.22 26.60
CA ALA A 726 13.05 -31.56 26.94
C ALA A 726 12.23 -32.66 26.24
N ALA A 727 10.90 -32.51 26.19
CA ALA A 727 10.01 -33.46 25.54
C ALA A 727 10.33 -33.62 24.05
N LEU A 728 10.60 -32.51 23.34
CA LEU A 728 11.01 -32.55 21.93
C LEU A 728 12.32 -33.34 21.73
N ARG A 729 13.31 -33.13 22.60
CA ARG A 729 14.60 -33.85 22.53
C ARG A 729 14.45 -35.33 22.87
N GLU A 730 13.67 -35.65 23.89
CA GLU A 730 13.42 -37.03 24.31
C GLU A 730 12.69 -37.82 23.21
N LEU A 731 11.66 -37.22 22.60
CA LEU A 731 10.97 -37.76 21.44
C LEU A 731 11.94 -38.01 20.27
N ALA A 732 12.73 -37.00 19.91
CA ALA A 732 13.70 -37.13 18.81
C ALA A 732 14.72 -38.26 19.05
N VAL A 733 15.24 -38.38 20.27
CA VAL A 733 16.18 -39.47 20.63
C VAL A 733 15.48 -40.84 20.59
N ARG A 734 14.26 -40.95 21.13
CA ARG A 734 13.50 -42.20 21.19
C ARG A 734 13.19 -42.73 19.78
N GLU A 735 12.75 -41.84 18.89
CA GLU A 735 12.36 -42.18 17.52
C GLU A 735 13.53 -42.16 16.52
N GLY A 736 14.76 -41.89 16.99
CA GLY A 736 15.95 -41.82 16.15
C GLY A 736 15.90 -40.70 15.10
N LYS A 737 15.28 -39.57 15.44
CA LYS A 737 15.11 -38.41 14.55
C LYS A 737 16.10 -37.28 14.88
N ARG A 738 16.51 -36.54 13.86
CA ARG A 738 17.22 -35.26 13.97
C ARG A 738 16.23 -34.12 14.10
N ILE A 739 16.58 -33.06 14.83
CA ILE A 739 15.77 -31.83 14.89
C ILE A 739 16.45 -30.78 14.02
N VAL A 740 15.79 -30.38 12.93
CA VAL A 740 16.35 -29.45 11.95
C VAL A 740 15.58 -28.14 12.00
N PHE A 741 16.26 -27.07 12.42
CA PHE A 741 15.71 -25.72 12.46
C PHE A 741 16.16 -24.93 11.22
N MET A 742 15.23 -24.63 10.32
CA MET A 742 15.48 -23.88 9.08
C MET A 742 14.58 -22.63 9.04
N PRO A 743 14.98 -21.54 9.71
CA PRO A 743 14.18 -20.33 9.79
C PRO A 743 14.26 -19.51 8.49
N HIS A 744 13.22 -18.72 8.23
CA HIS A 744 13.17 -17.80 7.10
C HIS A 744 14.43 -16.91 7.01
N PRO A 745 14.97 -16.57 5.82
CA PRO A 745 16.24 -15.83 5.67
C PRO A 745 16.32 -14.50 6.44
N ASN A 746 15.19 -13.80 6.61
CA ASN A 746 15.13 -12.56 7.41
C ASN A 746 15.43 -12.76 8.92
N LEU A 747 15.47 -14.00 9.40
CA LEU A 747 15.81 -14.36 10.78
C LEU A 747 17.29 -14.70 10.95
N GLU A 748 18.02 -14.94 9.85
CA GLU A 748 19.43 -15.31 9.85
C GLU A 748 20.32 -14.35 10.67
N PRO A 749 20.13 -13.00 10.64
CA PRO A 749 20.93 -12.08 11.46
C PRO A 749 20.74 -12.22 12.99
N TYR A 750 19.68 -12.92 13.42
CA TYR A 750 19.37 -13.13 14.84
C TYR A 750 19.79 -14.51 15.33
N LEU A 751 20.10 -15.46 14.43
CA LEU A 751 20.40 -16.84 14.81
C LEU A 751 21.54 -16.97 15.82
N ALA A 752 22.56 -16.13 15.69
CA ALA A 752 23.69 -16.11 16.62
C ALA A 752 23.32 -15.70 18.05
N ASP A 753 22.15 -15.07 18.25
CA ASP A 753 21.67 -14.68 19.58
C ASP A 753 20.70 -15.71 20.17
N PHE A 754 20.32 -16.77 19.43
CA PHE A 754 19.48 -17.83 19.99
C PHE A 754 20.38 -18.78 20.79
N ASP A 755 20.09 -18.93 22.09
CA ASP A 755 20.73 -19.93 22.93
C ASP A 755 20.06 -21.29 22.70
N LEU A 756 20.53 -22.02 21.67
CA LEU A 756 19.95 -23.30 21.25
C LEU A 756 20.75 -24.50 21.78
N PRO A 757 20.07 -25.58 22.21
CA PRO A 757 20.74 -26.82 22.55
C PRO A 757 21.53 -27.39 21.36
N GLY A 758 22.69 -27.99 21.61
CA GLY A 758 23.53 -28.58 20.54
C GLY A 758 22.90 -29.77 19.78
N ALA A 759 21.72 -30.25 20.20
CA ALA A 759 20.91 -31.23 19.49
C ALA A 759 20.11 -30.63 18.31
N ILE A 760 20.02 -29.30 18.21
CA ILE A 760 19.31 -28.60 17.14
C ILE A 760 20.28 -28.33 15.98
N GLU A 761 19.99 -28.91 14.82
CA GLU A 761 20.72 -28.65 13.58
C GLU A 761 20.15 -27.41 12.91
N VAL A 762 20.92 -26.32 12.85
CA VAL A 762 20.49 -25.07 12.21
C VAL A 762 20.91 -25.05 10.75
N VAL A 763 19.96 -24.92 9.83
CA VAL A 763 20.17 -24.97 8.38
C VAL A 763 19.70 -23.67 7.72
N GLY A 764 20.48 -23.15 6.77
CA GLY A 764 20.19 -21.91 6.06
C GLY A 764 19.77 -22.11 4.60
N TYR A 765 18.91 -21.21 4.09
CA TYR A 765 18.45 -21.22 2.69
C TYR A 765 19.56 -20.94 1.67
N ALA A 766 20.67 -20.32 2.07
CA ALA A 766 21.79 -20.00 1.19
C ALA A 766 22.71 -21.20 0.92
N GLU A 767 22.82 -22.11 1.88
CA GLU A 767 23.79 -23.21 1.85
C GLU A 767 23.13 -24.56 1.54
N THR A 768 21.80 -24.66 1.63
CA THR A 768 21.08 -25.93 1.50
C THR A 768 19.88 -25.82 0.59
N ASN A 769 19.70 -26.82 -0.27
CA ASN A 769 18.53 -26.92 -1.11
C ASN A 769 17.32 -27.38 -0.28
N VAL A 770 16.33 -26.49 -0.16
CA VAL A 770 15.09 -26.73 0.61
C VAL A 770 14.38 -28.02 0.18
N GLN A 771 14.39 -28.36 -1.10
CA GLN A 771 13.73 -29.57 -1.60
C GLN A 771 14.39 -30.85 -1.06
N ASP A 772 15.71 -30.84 -0.82
CA ASP A 772 16.42 -31.97 -0.21
C ASP A 772 16.07 -32.08 1.28
N VAL A 773 16.02 -30.96 2.01
CA VAL A 773 15.59 -30.93 3.41
C VAL A 773 14.16 -31.49 3.56
N LEU A 774 13.24 -31.04 2.70
CA LEU A 774 11.86 -31.53 2.69
C LEU A 774 11.76 -33.02 2.35
N ALA A 775 12.60 -33.53 1.45
CA ALA A 775 12.57 -34.95 1.08
C ALA A 775 12.85 -35.88 2.28
N HIS A 776 13.74 -35.46 3.20
CA HIS A 776 14.11 -36.17 4.42
C HIS A 776 13.20 -35.88 5.64
N GLY A 777 12.21 -34.99 5.52
CA GLY A 777 11.32 -34.65 6.62
C GLY A 777 10.41 -35.82 7.03
N ALA A 778 10.45 -36.20 8.31
CA ALA A 778 9.51 -37.11 8.94
C ALA A 778 8.19 -36.40 9.30
N VAL A 779 8.29 -35.20 9.85
CA VAL A 779 7.20 -34.33 10.29
C VAL A 779 7.70 -32.88 10.26
N MET A 780 6.78 -31.93 10.08
CA MET A 780 7.09 -30.51 10.07
C MET A 780 6.30 -29.73 11.11
N VAL A 781 7.00 -28.85 11.83
CA VAL A 781 6.42 -27.77 12.62
C VAL A 781 6.67 -26.44 11.89
N THR A 782 5.59 -25.71 11.63
CA THR A 782 5.64 -24.38 11.03
C THR A 782 4.53 -23.53 11.61
N ASP A 783 4.24 -22.36 11.06
CA ASP A 783 3.24 -21.43 11.59
C ASP A 783 2.28 -20.93 10.50
N TYR A 784 2.64 -19.84 9.84
CA TYR A 784 1.90 -19.12 8.80
C TYR A 784 2.58 -19.27 7.44
N SER A 785 3.44 -20.27 7.29
CA SER A 785 4.29 -20.40 6.11
C SER A 785 3.58 -21.13 4.97
N SER A 786 3.79 -20.66 3.74
CA SER A 786 3.40 -21.40 2.54
C SER A 786 4.16 -22.72 2.38
N ILE A 787 5.28 -22.93 3.12
CA ILE A 787 6.02 -24.20 3.10
C ILE A 787 5.18 -25.37 3.63
N ALA A 788 4.15 -25.10 4.44
CA ALA A 788 3.20 -26.11 4.89
C ALA A 788 2.49 -26.81 3.73
N PHE A 789 2.26 -26.10 2.61
CA PHE A 789 1.65 -26.69 1.43
C PHE A 789 2.62 -27.67 0.75
N GLU A 790 3.93 -27.44 0.80
CA GLU A 790 4.93 -28.38 0.28
C GLU A 790 4.97 -29.66 1.12
N ALA A 791 4.91 -29.54 2.45
CA ALA A 791 4.84 -30.68 3.36
C ALA A 791 3.56 -31.50 3.14
N ALA A 792 2.41 -30.84 3.06
CA ALA A 792 1.13 -31.51 2.78
C ALA A 792 1.14 -32.18 1.39
N PHE A 793 1.73 -31.54 0.39
CA PHE A 793 1.95 -32.12 -0.94
C PHE A 793 2.86 -33.37 -0.92
N LEU A 794 3.68 -33.56 0.11
CA LEU A 794 4.55 -34.72 0.28
C LEU A 794 3.97 -35.81 1.21
N ASP A 795 2.71 -35.68 1.66
CA ASP A 795 2.11 -36.43 2.77
C ASP A 795 2.97 -36.40 4.05
N MET A 796 3.66 -35.29 4.29
CA MET A 796 4.40 -35.09 5.53
C MET A 796 3.43 -34.55 6.59
N PRO A 797 3.32 -35.20 7.77
CA PRO A 797 2.55 -34.67 8.89
C PRO A 797 3.01 -33.28 9.30
N LEU A 798 2.07 -32.48 9.78
CA LEU A 798 2.26 -31.07 10.07
C LEU A 798 1.72 -30.70 11.45
N VAL A 799 2.36 -29.73 12.10
CA VAL A 799 1.82 -29.03 13.27
C VAL A 799 2.02 -27.52 13.06
N TYR A 800 0.95 -26.74 13.20
CA TYR A 800 1.00 -25.28 13.12
C TYR A 800 1.17 -24.68 14.51
N PHE A 801 2.26 -23.95 14.75
CA PHE A 801 2.52 -23.24 16.00
C PHE A 801 2.16 -21.75 15.86
N GLN A 802 0.94 -21.40 16.24
CA GLN A 802 0.30 -20.11 16.00
C GLN A 802 -0.02 -19.38 17.31
N PHE A 803 1.00 -19.11 18.11
CA PHE A 803 0.87 -18.40 19.39
C PHE A 803 0.41 -16.94 19.23
N ASP A 804 0.70 -16.29 18.09
CA ASP A 804 0.42 -14.87 17.82
C ASP A 804 -0.75 -14.64 16.83
N ASP A 805 -1.71 -15.56 16.74
CA ASP A 805 -2.86 -15.51 15.79
C ASP A 805 -3.65 -14.20 15.85
N ALA A 806 -3.90 -13.69 17.04
CA ALA A 806 -4.60 -12.43 17.28
C ALA A 806 -3.89 -11.20 16.68
N THR A 807 -2.57 -11.28 16.47
CA THR A 807 -1.77 -10.12 16.01
C THR A 807 -1.08 -10.34 14.66
N PHE A 808 -1.17 -11.53 14.07
CA PHE A 808 -0.51 -11.80 12.79
C PHE A 808 -1.17 -11.05 11.63
N PHE A 809 -2.51 -10.96 11.63
CA PHE A 809 -3.31 -10.29 10.58
C PHE A 809 -3.74 -8.87 10.93
N ASP A 810 -3.09 -8.23 11.91
CA ASP A 810 -3.39 -6.87 12.39
C ASP A 810 -3.00 -5.74 11.40
N GLY A 811 -2.56 -6.12 10.19
CA GLY A 811 -2.12 -5.23 9.10
C GLY A 811 -0.68 -4.71 9.20
N THR A 812 0.08 -5.13 10.22
CA THR A 812 1.53 -4.89 10.30
C THR A 812 2.35 -5.92 9.50
N HIS A 813 1.74 -7.04 9.12
CA HIS A 813 2.29 -8.01 8.19
C HIS A 813 1.84 -7.77 6.74
N VAL A 814 2.51 -8.40 5.77
CA VAL A 814 2.21 -8.21 4.34
C VAL A 814 0.95 -8.96 3.88
N GLY A 815 0.60 -10.05 4.56
CA GLY A 815 -0.59 -10.85 4.29
C GLY A 815 -1.77 -10.39 5.15
N ARG A 816 -2.95 -10.26 4.54
CA ARG A 816 -4.23 -10.09 5.24
C ARG A 816 -4.97 -11.42 5.26
N ARG A 817 -5.93 -11.57 6.17
CA ARG A 817 -6.74 -12.78 6.26
C ARG A 817 -7.37 -13.07 4.89
N GLY A 818 -7.08 -14.25 4.34
CA GLY A 818 -7.50 -14.69 3.01
C GLY A 818 -8.64 -15.71 3.09
N TYR A 819 -8.72 -16.56 2.08
CA TYR A 819 -9.71 -17.66 2.05
C TYR A 819 -9.35 -18.80 3.01
N PHE A 820 -8.05 -19.02 3.27
CA PHE A 820 -7.53 -20.16 4.00
C PHE A 820 -7.59 -19.94 5.50
N ASP A 821 -8.28 -20.82 6.21
CA ASP A 821 -8.33 -20.86 7.66
C ASP A 821 -7.62 -22.13 8.17
N TYR A 822 -6.65 -21.98 9.07
CA TYR A 822 -5.78 -23.11 9.45
C TYR A 822 -6.51 -24.20 10.24
N GLU A 823 -7.52 -23.86 11.04
CA GLU A 823 -8.30 -24.87 11.76
C GLU A 823 -9.26 -25.60 10.79
N ARG A 824 -9.92 -24.85 9.91
CA ARG A 824 -10.91 -25.38 8.95
C ARG A 824 -10.30 -26.09 7.74
N ASP A 825 -9.20 -25.58 7.20
CA ASP A 825 -8.62 -26.00 5.92
C ASP A 825 -7.20 -26.57 6.05
N GLY A 826 -6.53 -26.36 7.19
CA GLY A 826 -5.15 -26.78 7.42
C GLY A 826 -4.92 -28.29 7.35
N TYR A 827 -3.66 -28.67 7.14
CA TYR A 827 -3.21 -30.06 6.97
C TYR A 827 -2.57 -30.65 8.23
N GLY A 828 -2.84 -30.05 9.39
CA GLY A 828 -2.32 -30.46 10.69
C GLY A 828 -3.00 -29.69 11.83
N PRO A 829 -2.85 -30.12 13.10
CA PRO A 829 -3.39 -29.40 14.24
C PRO A 829 -2.75 -28.02 14.42
N VAL A 830 -3.54 -27.09 14.99
CA VAL A 830 -3.09 -25.76 15.38
C VAL A 830 -2.83 -25.72 16.88
N ALA A 831 -1.58 -25.50 17.25
CA ALA A 831 -1.10 -25.37 18.62
C ALA A 831 -0.79 -23.90 18.94
N ARG A 832 -1.19 -23.45 20.14
CA ARG A 832 -0.92 -22.08 20.62
C ARG A 832 0.18 -22.01 21.68
N ARG A 833 0.61 -23.15 22.22
CA ARG A 833 1.70 -23.27 23.20
C ARG A 833 2.71 -24.32 22.76
N ALA A 834 3.97 -24.17 23.16
CA ALA A 834 5.03 -25.12 22.82
C ALA A 834 4.72 -26.56 23.30
N ALA A 835 4.09 -26.70 24.48
CA ALA A 835 3.67 -28.00 25.00
C ALA A 835 2.61 -28.70 24.11
N ASP A 836 1.69 -27.93 23.52
CA ASP A 836 0.66 -28.47 22.62
C ASP A 836 1.31 -28.97 21.31
N VAL A 837 2.38 -28.33 20.85
CA VAL A 837 3.19 -28.81 19.72
C VAL A 837 3.82 -30.15 20.05
N THR A 838 4.47 -30.29 21.21
CA THR A 838 5.12 -31.56 21.58
C THR A 838 4.12 -32.69 21.78
N ASN A 839 2.93 -32.42 22.29
CA ASN A 839 1.87 -33.42 22.41
C ASN A 839 1.40 -33.90 21.02
N ALA A 840 1.17 -32.98 20.08
CA ALA A 840 0.81 -33.33 18.72
C ALA A 840 1.91 -34.13 18.00
N LEU A 841 3.18 -33.82 18.26
CA LEU A 841 4.31 -34.59 17.72
C LEU A 841 4.37 -36.01 18.32
N GLU A 842 4.03 -36.18 19.59
CA GLU A 842 3.94 -37.50 20.24
C GLU A 842 2.86 -38.37 19.58
N GLU A 843 1.65 -37.81 19.37
CA GLU A 843 0.55 -38.49 18.68
C GLU A 843 0.94 -38.89 17.24
N ILE A 844 1.61 -37.99 16.51
CA ILE A 844 2.12 -38.27 15.16
C ILE A 844 3.16 -39.40 15.19
N ALA A 845 4.01 -39.46 16.22
CA ALA A 845 5.02 -40.50 16.36
C ALA A 845 4.40 -41.87 16.69
N GLU A 846 3.37 -41.91 17.54
CA GLU A 846 2.60 -43.12 17.85
C GLU A 846 1.96 -43.73 16.60
N ASP A 847 1.52 -42.87 15.66
CA ASP A 847 0.99 -43.27 14.35
C ASP A 847 2.07 -43.51 13.28
N GLY A 848 3.34 -43.60 13.67
CA GLY A 848 4.45 -43.91 12.78
C GLY A 848 4.78 -42.78 11.81
N PHE A 849 4.66 -41.52 12.25
CA PHE A 849 4.87 -40.31 11.45
C PHE A 849 3.94 -40.22 10.23
N ARG A 850 2.66 -40.57 10.43
CA ARG A 850 1.60 -40.45 9.42
C ARG A 850 0.64 -39.32 9.77
N SER A 851 0.07 -38.70 8.74
CA SER A 851 -0.94 -37.67 8.93
C SER A 851 -2.26 -38.34 9.33
N GLY A 852 -3.01 -37.73 10.24
CA GLY A 852 -4.36 -38.20 10.58
C GLY A 852 -5.30 -38.18 9.37
N GLU A 853 -6.31 -39.06 9.35
CA GLU A 853 -7.22 -39.27 8.20
C GLU A 853 -7.85 -37.97 7.67
N LEU A 854 -8.26 -37.07 8.57
CA LEU A 854 -8.84 -35.78 8.22
C LEU A 854 -7.87 -34.95 7.36
N PHE A 855 -6.60 -34.86 7.78
CA PHE A 855 -5.60 -34.03 7.12
C PHE A 855 -5.13 -34.65 5.80
N MET A 856 -5.04 -35.98 5.74
CA MET A 856 -4.80 -36.71 4.48
C MET A 856 -5.90 -36.42 3.45
N LYS A 857 -7.16 -36.47 3.88
CA LYS A 857 -8.31 -36.15 3.01
C LYS A 857 -8.22 -34.72 2.48
N ARG A 858 -7.98 -33.73 3.37
CA ARG A 858 -7.80 -32.33 2.96
C ARG A 858 -6.66 -32.16 1.97
N ALA A 859 -5.51 -32.80 2.19
CA ALA A 859 -4.37 -32.74 1.27
C ALA A 859 -4.71 -33.36 -0.10
N ALA A 860 -5.37 -34.51 -0.12
CA ALA A 860 -5.77 -35.17 -1.37
C ALA A 860 -6.77 -34.33 -2.19
N GLU A 861 -7.70 -33.64 -1.53
CA GLU A 861 -8.66 -32.74 -2.18
C GLU A 861 -7.99 -31.45 -2.70
N SER A 862 -6.99 -30.93 -1.99
CA SER A 862 -6.26 -29.72 -2.38
C SER A 862 -5.26 -29.95 -3.52
N PHE A 863 -4.51 -31.06 -3.49
CA PHE A 863 -3.40 -31.31 -4.41
C PHE A 863 -3.77 -32.31 -5.52
N ILE A 864 -4.78 -31.97 -6.33
CA ILE A 864 -5.22 -32.82 -7.45
C ILE A 864 -4.16 -32.95 -8.56
N THR A 865 -3.17 -32.06 -8.59
CA THR A 865 -2.02 -32.07 -9.52
C THR A 865 -0.78 -32.71 -8.91
N ARG A 866 -0.94 -33.62 -7.94
CA ARG A 866 0.15 -34.36 -7.31
C ARG A 866 0.69 -35.48 -8.19
N ASP A 867 1.29 -35.06 -9.29
CA ASP A 867 1.97 -35.90 -10.25
C ASP A 867 3.27 -35.20 -10.70
N GLU A 868 4.01 -35.78 -11.65
CA GLU A 868 5.25 -35.23 -12.18
C GLU A 868 5.06 -34.50 -13.54
N LEU A 869 3.87 -33.93 -13.76
CA LEU A 869 3.47 -33.26 -15.01
C LEU A 869 3.24 -31.74 -14.83
N ASN A 870 3.66 -31.16 -13.70
CA ASN A 870 3.44 -29.74 -13.42
C ASN A 870 4.19 -28.83 -14.40
N CYS A 871 5.45 -29.13 -14.72
CA CYS A 871 6.21 -28.37 -15.73
C CYS A 871 5.54 -28.40 -17.10
N GLN A 872 4.97 -29.56 -17.48
CA GLN A 872 4.26 -29.70 -18.75
C GLN A 872 3.00 -28.83 -18.78
N ARG A 873 2.16 -28.89 -17.73
CA ARG A 873 0.93 -28.09 -17.63
C ARG A 873 1.23 -26.59 -17.68
N VAL A 874 2.27 -26.13 -16.98
CA VAL A 874 2.70 -24.72 -17.03
C VAL A 874 3.18 -24.34 -18.43
N PHE A 875 3.97 -25.18 -19.09
CA PHE A 875 4.41 -24.92 -20.45
C PHE A 875 3.23 -24.85 -21.44
N GLU A 876 2.26 -25.74 -21.31
CA GLU A 876 1.03 -25.71 -22.10
C GLU A 876 0.22 -24.44 -21.83
N ALA A 877 0.17 -23.96 -20.59
CA ALA A 877 -0.46 -22.69 -20.24
C ALA A 877 0.22 -21.49 -20.90
N MET A 878 1.56 -21.47 -20.93
CA MET A 878 2.30 -20.44 -21.66
C MET A 878 2.02 -20.50 -23.18
N LEU A 879 2.01 -21.69 -23.78
CA LEU A 879 1.68 -21.86 -25.20
C LEU A 879 0.23 -21.45 -25.53
N ALA A 880 -0.71 -21.70 -24.62
CA ALA A 880 -2.11 -21.32 -24.79
C ALA A 880 -2.26 -19.81 -24.98
N LEU A 881 -1.41 -19.00 -24.33
CA LEU A 881 -1.42 -17.55 -24.54
C LEU A 881 -1.14 -17.19 -26.01
N ASP A 882 -0.26 -17.92 -26.71
CA ASP A 882 0.10 -17.65 -28.12
C ASP A 882 -0.92 -18.18 -29.14
N SER A 883 -1.79 -19.13 -28.74
CA SER A 883 -2.76 -19.76 -29.63
C SER A 883 -4.21 -19.36 -29.33
N GLY A 884 -4.49 -18.80 -28.15
CA GLY A 884 -5.85 -18.56 -27.66
C GLY A 884 -6.61 -19.84 -27.32
N ARG A 885 -5.92 -20.99 -27.22
CA ARG A 885 -6.53 -22.29 -26.92
C ARG A 885 -6.96 -22.34 -25.45
N ARG A 886 -8.21 -22.76 -25.17
CA ARG A 886 -8.65 -23.05 -23.80
C ARG A 886 -7.94 -24.29 -23.28
N LEU A 887 -7.38 -24.19 -22.07
CA LEU A 887 -6.78 -25.32 -21.37
C LEU A 887 -7.89 -26.17 -20.76
N ALA A 888 -7.71 -27.49 -20.77
CA ALA A 888 -8.56 -28.37 -19.97
C ALA A 888 -8.07 -28.29 -18.51
N GLU A 889 -9.00 -28.15 -17.57
CA GLU A 889 -8.64 -28.22 -16.15
C GLU A 889 -8.18 -29.64 -15.81
N PRO A 890 -7.16 -29.79 -14.94
CA PRO A 890 -6.82 -31.09 -14.39
C PRO A 890 -8.04 -31.66 -13.66
N VAL A 891 -8.40 -32.90 -14.00
CA VAL A 891 -9.41 -33.64 -13.24
C VAL A 891 -8.66 -34.54 -12.27
N GLN A 892 -9.23 -34.75 -11.09
CA GLN A 892 -8.69 -35.72 -10.12
C GLN A 892 -8.57 -37.08 -10.82
N ASN A 893 -7.34 -37.54 -11.01
CA ASN A 893 -7.12 -38.89 -11.52
C ASN A 893 -7.62 -39.88 -10.47
N GLU A 894 -8.56 -40.76 -10.81
CA GLU A 894 -8.89 -41.96 -10.03
C GLU A 894 -7.75 -43.01 -10.04
N LEU A 895 -6.52 -42.60 -10.32
CA LEU A 895 -5.36 -43.49 -10.43
C LEU A 895 -4.58 -43.48 -9.12
N GLY A 896 -4.83 -44.47 -8.26
CA GLY A 896 -3.80 -44.96 -7.34
C GLY A 896 -4.16 -45.21 -5.88
N LEU A 897 -5.43 -45.46 -5.52
CA LEU A 897 -5.70 -46.41 -4.42
C LEU A 897 -5.65 -47.82 -5.03
N SER A 898 -4.46 -48.26 -5.47
CA SER A 898 -4.22 -49.69 -5.65
C SER A 898 -3.63 -50.20 -4.35
N ASP A 899 -4.34 -51.14 -3.75
CA ASP A 899 -3.97 -51.95 -2.59
C ASP A 899 -2.45 -52.12 -2.44
N ALA A 900 -1.94 -51.74 -1.26
CA ALA A 900 -0.67 -52.22 -0.73
C ALA A 900 -0.82 -53.67 -0.25
#